data_AF-A0AB72XL25-F1
#
_entry.id   AF-A0AB72XL25-F1
#
_cell.length_a   1.000
_cell.length_b   1.000
_cell.length_c   1.000
_cell.angle_alpha   90.00
_cell.angle_beta   90.00
_cell.angle_gamma   90.00
#
_symmetry.space_group_name_H-M   'P 1'
#
loop_
_entity.id
_entity.type
_entity.pdbx_description
1 polymer ?
#
loop_
_entity_poly.entity_id
_entity_poly.type
_entity_poly.pdbx_seq_one_letter_code
_entity_poly.pdbx_strand_id
1 'polypeptide(L)'
;MLMTAAADVTRRSPRRMFRDRREAGRVLAELLAAYRDQPDVMVLGLARGGLPVAWEVAAALHAPLDAFVVRKLGAPGHDEFAVGALASGGRVVVNDDVVRGLRITPQQLRDIAEREGRELLRRESAYRGERPPTDITGKTVIVVDDGLATGASMFAAVQALRDAQPAQIVIAVPAAPESTCREFAGLVDDVVCATMPTPFLAVGESFWDFRQVTDEEVRRLLATPTAGPSLRRPAASTAADVLRRVVIDAPGGVPTHEVLAELVGDARIVLIGESSHGTHEFYQARAAMTQWLIEEKGFGAVAAEADWPDAYRVNRYVRGLGEDTNADEALSGFERFPAWMWRNTVVRDFVEWLRTRNQRYESGALRQAGFYGLDIYSLHRSIQEVISYLDKVDPRAAARARARYACFDHACADDGQAYGFAAAFGAGPSCEREAVEQLVDVQRNALAYARQDGLLAEDELFYAQQNAQTVRDAEVYYRAMFSGRVTSWNLRDQHMAQTLGSLLTHLDRHLVAPPARIVVWAHNSHVGDARATEVWADGQLTLGQIVRERYGDESRSIGFSTYTGTVTAASEWGGVAQRKAVRPALHGSVEELFHQTADSFLVSARLSRDAEAPLDVVRLGRAIGVVYLPATERQSHYLHVRPADQFDAMIHIDQTRALEPLEVTSRWIAGENPETYPTGL
;
A
#
# COMPACT_ATOMS: atom_id res chain seq x y z
N MET A 1 -41.03 -19.72 -6.73
CA MET A 1 -40.90 -20.45 -5.46
C MET A 1 -39.87 -21.55 -5.64
N LEU A 2 -38.63 -21.27 -5.26
CA LEU A 2 -37.54 -22.21 -4.99
C LEU A 2 -36.40 -21.33 -4.46
N MET A 3 -36.38 -21.18 -3.13
CA MET A 3 -35.28 -20.58 -2.38
C MET A 3 -34.12 -21.57 -2.42
N THR A 4 -32.96 -21.16 -2.90
CA THR A 4 -31.71 -21.89 -2.68
C THR A 4 -30.84 -21.10 -1.71
N ALA A 5 -30.82 -21.65 -0.50
CA ALA A 5 -29.99 -21.40 0.67
C ALA A 5 -28.71 -20.58 0.45
N ALA A 6 -28.68 -19.40 1.08
CA ALA A 6 -27.47 -18.81 1.59
C ALA A 6 -26.92 -19.72 2.71
N ALA A 7 -25.91 -20.52 2.40
CA ALA A 7 -25.21 -21.34 3.37
C ALA A 7 -23.84 -20.71 3.69
N ASP A 8 -23.82 -20.01 4.82
CA ASP A 8 -22.72 -19.98 5.80
C ASP A 8 -21.30 -19.58 5.34
N VAL A 9 -21.06 -18.26 5.26
CA VAL A 9 -19.72 -17.64 5.17
C VAL A 9 -19.28 -17.13 6.55
N THR A 10 -19.55 -17.86 7.64
CA THR A 10 -19.15 -17.44 9.01
C THR A 10 -18.03 -18.25 9.64
N ARG A 11 -17.23 -18.99 8.86
CA ARG A 11 -15.91 -19.44 9.33
C ARG A 11 -14.85 -18.39 9.03
N ARG A 12 -14.72 -17.41 9.93
CA ARG A 12 -13.49 -16.62 10.07
C ARG A 12 -12.32 -17.60 10.29
N SER A 13 -11.53 -17.85 9.25
CA SER A 13 -10.25 -18.54 9.43
C SER A 13 -9.38 -17.72 10.40
N PRO A 14 -8.75 -18.33 11.42
CA PRO A 14 -7.95 -17.59 12.37
C PRO A 14 -6.75 -16.91 11.69
N ARG A 15 -6.51 -15.65 12.06
CA ARG A 15 -5.47 -14.72 11.56
C ARG A 15 -4.06 -15.06 12.08
N ARG A 16 -3.59 -16.28 11.82
CA ARG A 16 -2.32 -16.78 12.36
C ARG A 16 -1.20 -16.62 11.35
N MET A 17 -0.36 -15.60 11.55
CA MET A 17 0.75 -15.25 10.66
C MET A 17 2.03 -16.04 10.97
N PHE A 18 2.28 -16.34 12.25
CA PHE A 18 3.52 -17.00 12.69
C PHE A 18 3.23 -18.39 13.23
N ARG A 19 4.03 -19.37 12.87
CA ARG A 19 4.00 -20.74 13.39
C ARG A 19 4.24 -20.76 14.88
N ASP A 20 5.28 -20.08 15.32
CA ASP A 20 5.71 -19.99 16.72
C ASP A 20 6.52 -18.71 16.96
N ARG A 21 6.97 -18.49 18.20
CA ARG A 21 7.79 -17.34 18.59
C ARG A 21 9.15 -17.29 17.86
N ARG A 22 9.69 -18.42 17.40
CA ARG A 22 10.98 -18.44 16.71
C ARG A 22 10.85 -17.94 15.28
N GLU A 23 9.81 -18.37 14.57
CA GLU A 23 9.54 -17.84 13.22
C GLU A 23 9.30 -16.32 13.27
N ALA A 24 8.51 -15.86 14.24
CA ALA A 24 8.32 -14.44 14.48
C ALA A 24 9.63 -13.69 14.77
N GLY A 25 10.51 -14.28 15.59
CA GLY A 25 11.83 -13.71 15.88
C GLY A 25 12.74 -13.60 14.66
N ARG A 26 12.69 -14.56 13.73
CA ARG A 26 13.45 -14.51 12.48
C ARG A 26 12.94 -13.43 11.54
N VAL A 27 11.62 -13.30 11.39
CA VAL A 27 11.02 -12.21 10.62
C VAL A 27 11.44 -10.85 11.22
N LEU A 28 11.36 -10.72 12.54
CA LEU A 28 11.75 -9.49 13.23
C LEU A 28 13.24 -9.19 13.09
N ALA A 29 14.10 -10.20 13.09
CA ALA A 29 15.54 -10.07 12.91
C ALA A 29 15.91 -9.53 11.52
N GLU A 30 15.18 -9.93 10.47
CA GLU A 30 15.38 -9.40 9.11
C GLU A 30 14.98 -7.93 9.01
N LEU A 31 13.90 -7.52 9.70
CA LEU A 31 13.50 -6.11 9.79
C LEU A 31 14.55 -5.27 10.55
N LEU A 32 15.29 -5.89 11.48
CA LEU A 32 16.34 -5.25 12.26
C LEU A 32 17.74 -5.42 11.65
N ALA A 33 17.87 -5.91 10.42
CA ALA A 33 19.17 -6.26 9.83
C ALA A 33 20.18 -5.09 9.80
N ALA A 34 19.71 -3.84 9.77
CA ALA A 34 20.54 -2.64 9.86
C ALA A 34 21.39 -2.56 11.15
N TYR A 35 20.97 -3.21 12.23
CA TYR A 35 21.68 -3.25 13.52
C TYR A 35 22.73 -4.37 13.61
N ARG A 36 22.86 -5.20 12.57
CA ARG A 36 23.77 -6.35 12.57
C ARG A 36 25.24 -5.90 12.68
N ASP A 37 26.01 -6.62 13.48
CA ASP A 37 27.45 -6.42 13.69
C ASP A 37 27.85 -5.03 14.25
N GLN A 38 26.89 -4.23 14.72
CA GLN A 38 27.17 -2.98 15.41
C GLN A 38 27.68 -3.26 16.84
N PRO A 39 28.82 -2.67 17.24
CA PRO A 39 29.46 -3.01 18.52
C PRO A 39 28.66 -2.56 19.75
N ASP A 40 27.82 -1.54 19.60
CA ASP A 40 27.09 -0.89 20.69
C ASP A 40 25.60 -1.31 20.76
N VAL A 41 25.19 -2.36 20.04
CA VAL A 41 23.82 -2.88 20.09
C VAL A 41 23.66 -3.92 21.19
N MET A 42 22.59 -3.80 21.96
CA MET A 42 22.19 -4.73 23.02
C MET A 42 20.73 -5.16 22.82
N VAL A 43 20.45 -6.46 22.87
CA VAL A 43 19.08 -6.99 22.78
C VAL A 43 18.58 -7.38 24.18
N LEU A 44 17.43 -6.83 24.56
CA LEU A 44 16.75 -7.12 25.82
C LEU A 44 15.41 -7.80 25.55
N GLY A 45 15.26 -9.04 25.97
CA GLY A 45 13.97 -9.75 25.89
C GLY A 45 13.12 -9.50 27.13
N LEU A 46 11.86 -9.08 26.96
CA LEU A 46 10.91 -8.97 28.05
C LEU A 46 10.50 -10.35 28.55
N ALA A 47 10.75 -10.60 29.84
CA ALA A 47 10.48 -11.89 30.44
C ALA A 47 8.97 -12.12 30.63
N ARG A 48 8.40 -13.26 30.20
CA ARG A 48 9.05 -14.47 29.66
C ARG A 48 8.87 -14.65 28.15
N GLY A 49 7.74 -14.20 27.63
CA GLY A 49 7.30 -14.46 26.25
C GLY A 49 8.25 -13.90 25.19
N GLY A 50 8.86 -12.74 25.46
CA GLY A 50 9.79 -12.08 24.56
C GLY A 50 11.12 -12.80 24.35
N LEU A 51 11.58 -13.66 25.28
CA LEU A 51 12.94 -14.22 25.21
C LEU A 51 13.20 -15.12 24.00
N PRO A 52 12.31 -16.06 23.61
CA PRO A 52 12.48 -16.84 22.38
C PRO A 52 12.57 -15.98 21.12
N VAL A 53 11.82 -14.87 21.06
CA VAL A 53 11.85 -13.92 19.94
C VAL A 53 13.17 -13.14 19.97
N ALA A 54 13.52 -12.59 21.14
CA ALA A 54 14.73 -11.82 21.38
C ALA A 54 16.00 -12.61 21.07
N TRP A 55 16.01 -13.91 21.34
CA TRP A 55 17.15 -14.76 21.06
C TRP A 55 17.41 -14.90 19.56
N GLU A 56 16.37 -15.12 18.74
CA GLU A 56 16.53 -15.20 17.28
C GLU A 56 17.01 -13.85 16.71
N VAL A 57 16.48 -12.74 17.24
CA VAL A 57 16.96 -11.38 16.91
C VAL A 57 18.44 -11.21 17.29
N ALA A 58 18.81 -11.45 18.55
CA ALA A 58 20.18 -11.28 19.03
C ALA A 58 21.18 -12.15 18.27
N ALA A 59 20.83 -13.40 17.99
CA ALA A 59 21.66 -14.33 17.25
C ALA A 59 21.91 -13.86 15.80
N ALA A 60 20.88 -13.33 15.13
CA ALA A 60 20.99 -12.84 13.76
C ALA A 60 21.71 -11.49 13.64
N LEU A 61 21.68 -10.67 14.70
CA LEU A 61 22.40 -9.39 14.76
C LEU A 61 23.84 -9.52 15.29
N HIS A 62 24.20 -10.70 15.80
CA HIS A 62 25.43 -10.94 16.55
C HIS A 62 25.59 -10.03 17.80
N ALA A 63 24.46 -9.66 18.41
CA ALA A 63 24.40 -8.77 19.55
C ALA A 63 24.27 -9.56 20.87
N PRO A 64 24.75 -9.02 22.01
CA PRO A 64 24.53 -9.63 23.31
C PRO A 64 23.03 -9.64 23.67
N LEU A 65 22.58 -10.75 24.25
CA LEU A 65 21.21 -10.93 24.75
C LEU A 65 21.19 -10.92 26.28
N ASP A 66 20.23 -10.21 26.87
CA ASP A 66 19.88 -10.36 28.29
C ASP A 66 18.36 -10.30 28.49
N ALA A 67 17.89 -10.77 29.65
CA ALA A 67 16.50 -10.65 30.05
C ALA A 67 16.26 -9.32 30.76
N PHE A 68 15.10 -8.73 30.47
CA PHE A 68 14.57 -7.58 31.20
C PHE A 68 13.27 -7.98 31.90
N VAL A 69 13.25 -7.85 33.22
CA VAL A 69 12.11 -8.32 34.04
C VAL A 69 11.26 -7.12 34.42
N VAL A 70 9.97 -7.19 34.07
CA VAL A 70 8.97 -6.18 34.45
C VAL A 70 7.80 -6.89 35.15
N ARG A 71 7.29 -6.25 36.20
CA ARG A 71 6.10 -6.65 36.95
C ARG A 71 5.10 -5.51 36.92
N LYS A 72 3.82 -5.81 36.71
CA LYS A 72 2.75 -4.81 36.84
C LYS A 72 2.40 -4.66 38.31
N LEU A 73 2.14 -3.42 38.73
CA LEU A 73 1.58 -3.12 40.04
C LEU A 73 0.06 -3.06 39.87
N GLY A 74 -0.64 -4.11 40.31
CA GLY A 74 -2.10 -4.19 40.24
C GLY A 74 -2.76 -3.29 41.29
N ALA A 75 -3.96 -2.78 41.01
CA ALA A 75 -4.76 -2.02 41.96
C ALA A 75 -5.16 -2.90 43.15
N PRO A 76 -5.27 -2.33 44.38
CA PRO A 76 -5.79 -3.08 45.52
C PRO A 76 -7.16 -3.72 45.21
N GLY A 77 -7.25 -5.06 45.30
CA GLY A 77 -8.47 -5.82 45.04
C GLY A 77 -8.74 -6.14 43.56
N HIS A 78 -7.94 -5.61 42.62
CA HIS A 78 -8.07 -5.84 41.18
C HIS A 78 -6.68 -5.99 40.54
N ASP A 79 -6.06 -7.16 40.72
CA ASP A 79 -4.68 -7.42 40.30
C ASP A 79 -4.45 -7.26 38.77
N GLU A 80 -5.50 -7.44 37.96
CA GLU A 80 -5.46 -7.25 36.50
C GLU A 80 -5.47 -5.76 36.06
N PHE A 81 -5.89 -4.85 36.95
CA PHE A 81 -5.95 -3.42 36.66
C PHE A 81 -4.65 -2.73 37.10
N ALA A 82 -3.75 -2.44 36.16
CA ALA A 82 -2.42 -1.90 36.46
C ALA A 82 -2.47 -0.41 36.87
N VAL A 83 -1.93 -0.09 38.04
CA VAL A 83 -1.75 1.28 38.56
C VAL A 83 -0.32 1.79 38.36
N GLY A 84 0.58 0.88 37.98
CA GLY A 84 1.98 1.14 37.74
C GLY A 84 2.71 -0.13 37.33
N ALA A 85 4.02 -0.08 37.36
CA ALA A 85 4.89 -1.22 37.10
C ALA A 85 6.21 -1.08 37.86
N LEU A 86 6.85 -2.22 38.08
CA LEU A 86 8.16 -2.36 38.68
C LEU A 86 9.09 -3.03 37.65
N ALA A 87 10.23 -2.41 37.40
CA ALA A 87 11.23 -2.91 36.46
C ALA A 87 12.53 -3.32 37.15
N SER A 88 13.37 -4.04 36.41
CA SER A 88 14.74 -4.40 36.81
C SER A 88 15.49 -3.23 37.44
N GLY A 89 16.20 -3.49 38.54
CA GLY A 89 16.84 -2.46 39.36
C GLY A 89 15.96 -1.83 40.45
N GLY A 90 14.76 -2.39 40.70
CA GLY A 90 13.88 -1.97 41.80
C GLY A 90 13.13 -0.66 41.55
N ARG A 91 13.03 -0.24 40.28
CA ARG A 91 12.39 1.03 39.90
C ARG A 91 10.88 0.89 39.78
N VAL A 92 10.16 1.72 40.52
CA VAL A 92 8.70 1.82 40.55
C VAL A 92 8.26 2.97 39.66
N VAL A 93 7.45 2.66 38.65
CA VAL A 93 6.74 3.61 37.80
C VAL A 93 5.26 3.54 38.16
N VAL A 94 4.60 4.68 38.36
CA VAL A 94 3.15 4.73 38.65
C VAL A 94 2.43 5.74 37.77
N ASN A 95 1.15 5.46 37.50
CA ASN A 95 0.26 6.41 36.87
C ASN A 95 -0.43 7.25 37.97
N ASP A 96 0.02 8.49 38.13
CA ASP A 96 -0.47 9.39 39.18
C ASP A 96 -1.98 9.67 39.09
N ASP A 97 -2.54 9.72 37.88
CA ASP A 97 -3.97 9.97 37.69
C ASP A 97 -4.81 8.77 38.14
N VAL A 98 -4.34 7.55 37.88
CA VAL A 98 -4.99 6.30 38.35
C VAL A 98 -4.87 6.17 39.87
N VAL A 99 -3.70 6.45 40.44
CA VAL A 99 -3.46 6.44 41.89
C VAL A 99 -4.40 7.42 42.60
N ARG A 100 -4.55 8.64 42.07
CA ARG A 100 -5.49 9.64 42.59
C ARG A 100 -6.94 9.22 42.41
N GLY A 101 -7.31 8.73 41.23
CA GLY A 101 -8.68 8.32 40.90
C GLY A 101 -9.19 7.17 41.77
N LEU A 102 -8.32 6.21 42.09
CA LEU A 102 -8.63 5.07 42.96
C LEU A 102 -8.36 5.34 44.45
N ARG A 103 -7.90 6.55 44.81
CA ARG A 103 -7.52 6.94 46.19
C ARG A 103 -6.57 5.95 46.86
N ILE A 104 -5.60 5.44 46.10
CA ILE A 104 -4.62 4.47 46.59
C ILE A 104 -3.69 5.19 47.56
N THR A 105 -3.60 4.67 48.79
CA THR A 105 -2.72 5.26 49.80
C THR A 105 -1.25 4.94 49.49
N PRO A 106 -0.30 5.81 49.91
CA PRO A 106 1.13 5.52 49.78
C PRO A 106 1.54 4.19 50.43
N GLN A 107 0.86 3.77 51.50
CA GLN A 107 1.13 2.48 52.15
C GLN A 107 0.70 1.31 51.27
N GLN A 108 -0.51 1.35 50.71
CA GLN A 108 -0.98 0.29 49.80
C GLN A 108 -0.08 0.15 48.57
N LEU A 109 0.37 1.28 48.00
CA LEU A 109 1.28 1.26 46.87
C LEU A 109 2.64 0.65 47.24
N ARG A 110 3.19 0.98 48.42
CA ARG A 110 4.42 0.36 48.94
C ARG A 110 4.25 -1.14 49.14
N ASP A 111 3.15 -1.59 49.73
CA ASP A 111 2.90 -3.01 49.98
C ASP A 111 2.81 -3.80 48.65
N ILE A 112 2.17 -3.23 47.62
CA ILE A 112 2.12 -3.80 46.27
C ILE A 112 3.52 -3.84 45.65
N ALA A 113 4.27 -2.72 45.72
CA ALA A 113 5.62 -2.64 45.17
C ALA A 113 6.60 -3.60 45.84
N GLU A 114 6.54 -3.76 47.17
CA GLU A 114 7.37 -4.73 47.89
C GLU A 114 7.04 -6.17 47.51
N ARG A 115 5.75 -6.51 47.39
CA ARG A 115 5.30 -7.85 47.00
C ARG A 115 5.78 -8.18 45.59
N GLU A 116 5.54 -7.29 44.64
CA GLU A 116 5.99 -7.47 43.25
C GLU A 116 7.52 -7.41 43.13
N GLY A 117 8.19 -6.65 44.00
CA GLY A 117 9.65 -6.56 44.07
C GLY A 117 10.33 -7.84 44.52
N ARG A 118 9.76 -8.55 45.50
CA ARG A 118 10.27 -9.88 45.89
C ARG A 118 10.19 -10.88 44.74
N GLU A 119 9.10 -10.87 43.98
CA GLU A 119 8.95 -11.74 42.81
C GLU A 119 9.87 -11.32 41.65
N LEU A 120 10.06 -10.01 41.45
CA LEU A 120 11.01 -9.49 40.46
C LEU A 120 12.43 -9.96 40.78
N LEU A 121 12.89 -9.77 42.02
CA LEU A 121 14.21 -10.21 42.47
C LEU A 121 14.38 -11.73 42.32
N ARG A 122 13.36 -12.52 42.70
CA ARG A 122 13.38 -13.98 42.51
C ARG A 122 13.62 -14.36 41.04
N ARG A 123 12.96 -13.68 40.10
CA ARG A 123 13.11 -13.92 38.65
C ARG A 123 14.44 -13.45 38.10
N GLU A 124 14.91 -12.27 38.52
CA GLU A 124 16.23 -11.77 38.12
C GLU A 124 17.33 -12.74 38.56
N SER A 125 17.31 -13.17 39.82
CA SER A 125 18.26 -14.19 40.33
C SER A 125 18.12 -15.51 39.58
N ALA A 126 16.89 -15.92 39.25
CA ALA A 126 16.64 -17.13 38.48
C ALA A 126 17.21 -17.08 37.05
N TYR A 127 17.20 -15.93 36.38
CA TYR A 127 17.63 -15.81 34.98
C TYR A 127 19.12 -15.44 34.84
N ARG A 128 19.61 -14.50 35.66
CA ARG A 128 21.00 -14.04 35.59
C ARG A 128 21.97 -14.89 36.40
N GLY A 129 21.50 -15.58 37.44
CA GLY A 129 22.39 -16.25 38.40
C GLY A 129 23.30 -15.24 39.07
N GLU A 130 24.61 -15.44 38.98
CA GLU A 130 25.64 -14.53 39.52
C GLU A 130 26.08 -13.43 38.54
N ARG A 131 25.52 -13.39 37.32
CA ARG A 131 25.91 -12.38 36.32
C ARG A 131 25.45 -10.98 36.76
N PRO A 132 26.32 -9.95 36.68
CA PRO A 132 25.93 -8.58 36.98
C PRO A 132 24.89 -8.07 35.96
N PRO A 133 24.11 -7.03 36.32
CA PRO A 133 23.26 -6.34 35.36
C PRO A 133 24.08 -5.82 34.17
N THR A 134 23.55 -6.00 32.96
CA THR A 134 24.22 -5.51 31.76
C THR A 134 24.22 -3.99 31.72
N ASP A 135 25.39 -3.38 31.51
CA ASP A 135 25.52 -1.94 31.26
C ASP A 135 25.01 -1.59 29.86
N ILE A 136 24.03 -0.70 29.82
CA ILE A 136 23.36 -0.19 28.62
C ILE A 136 23.62 1.29 28.35
N THR A 137 24.46 1.93 29.18
CA THR A 137 24.78 3.36 29.05
C THR A 137 25.42 3.63 27.69
N GLY A 138 24.88 4.58 26.93
CA GLY A 138 25.38 4.95 25.60
C GLY A 138 25.21 3.89 24.51
N LYS A 139 24.47 2.80 24.76
CA LYS A 139 24.21 1.73 23.79
C LYS A 139 22.87 1.91 23.06
N THR A 140 22.74 1.26 21.90
CA THR A 140 21.45 1.08 21.21
C THR A 140 20.77 -0.16 21.79
N VAL A 141 19.65 0.04 22.48
CA VAL A 141 18.92 -1.02 23.19
C VAL A 141 17.69 -1.42 22.38
N ILE A 142 17.68 -2.65 21.87
CA ILE A 142 16.52 -3.26 21.20
C ILE A 142 15.73 -4.06 22.23
N VAL A 143 14.54 -3.58 22.58
CA VAL A 143 13.63 -4.20 23.54
C VAL A 143 12.61 -5.06 22.81
N VAL A 144 12.63 -6.36 23.06
CA VAL A 144 11.84 -7.35 22.32
C VAL A 144 10.78 -8.01 23.21
N ASP A 145 9.54 -8.09 22.71
CA ASP A 145 8.46 -8.90 23.31
C ASP A 145 7.79 -9.81 22.26
N ASP A 146 6.98 -10.78 22.70
CA ASP A 146 6.24 -11.66 21.78
C ASP A 146 4.99 -11.01 21.15
N GLY A 147 4.59 -9.85 21.65
CA GLY A 147 3.65 -8.92 21.03
C GLY A 147 3.19 -7.83 22.01
N LEU A 148 2.53 -6.80 21.51
CA LEU A 148 1.94 -5.76 22.36
C LEU A 148 0.43 -5.86 22.28
N ALA A 149 -0.24 -6.06 23.41
CA ALA A 149 -1.70 -5.91 23.49
C ALA A 149 -2.08 -4.50 23.92
N THR A 150 -1.82 -4.16 25.18
CA THR A 150 -2.09 -2.84 25.75
C THR A 150 -0.83 -1.99 25.92
N GLY A 151 0.35 -2.55 25.62
CA GLY A 151 1.63 -1.83 25.78
C GLY A 151 2.13 -1.63 27.22
N ALA A 152 1.31 -1.81 28.26
CA ALA A 152 1.65 -1.43 29.63
C ALA A 152 3.00 -1.98 30.16
N SER A 153 3.32 -3.26 29.88
CA SER A 153 4.61 -3.85 30.28
C SER A 153 5.79 -3.22 29.52
N MET A 154 5.61 -2.94 28.23
CA MET A 154 6.61 -2.31 27.38
C MET A 154 6.83 -0.84 27.78
N PHE A 155 5.77 -0.12 28.11
CA PHE A 155 5.84 1.26 28.59
C PHE A 155 6.69 1.38 29.86
N ALA A 156 6.44 0.50 30.82
CA ALA A 156 7.25 0.41 32.03
C ALA A 156 8.71 0.07 31.74
N ALA A 157 8.96 -0.80 30.77
CA ALA A 157 10.32 -1.14 30.34
C ALA A 157 11.05 0.07 29.75
N VAL A 158 10.41 0.77 28.80
CA VAL A 158 10.96 1.97 28.16
C VAL A 158 11.28 3.05 29.19
N GLN A 159 10.38 3.32 30.13
CA GLN A 159 10.65 4.31 31.18
C GLN A 159 11.85 3.92 32.04
N ALA A 160 11.91 2.66 32.49
CA ALA A 160 13.03 2.19 33.31
C ALA A 160 14.38 2.25 32.56
N LEU A 161 14.38 1.98 31.26
CA LEU A 161 15.56 2.04 30.40
C LEU A 161 16.03 3.48 30.16
N ARG A 162 15.12 4.44 30.00
CA ARG A 162 15.49 5.85 29.76
C ARG A 162 16.42 6.43 30.82
N ASP A 163 16.16 6.20 32.11
CA ASP A 163 17.06 6.74 33.15
C ASP A 163 18.38 5.97 33.29
N ALA A 164 18.61 4.90 32.52
CA ALA A 164 19.93 4.29 32.36
C ALA A 164 20.75 4.94 31.22
N GLN A 165 20.21 5.98 30.57
CA GLN A 165 20.86 6.78 29.53
C GLN A 165 21.44 5.97 28.35
N PRO A 166 20.63 5.10 27.70
CA PRO A 166 21.03 4.51 26.42
C PRO A 166 21.14 5.60 25.35
N ALA A 167 21.90 5.31 24.28
CA ALA A 167 21.98 6.20 23.12
C ALA A 167 20.68 6.18 22.31
N GLN A 168 20.07 5.00 22.17
CA GLN A 168 18.80 4.78 21.47
C GLN A 168 18.01 3.65 22.12
N ILE A 169 16.68 3.75 22.08
CA ILE A 169 15.74 2.69 22.45
C ILE A 169 14.93 2.33 21.20
N VAL A 170 14.96 1.05 20.82
CA VAL A 170 14.20 0.49 19.71
C VAL A 170 13.25 -0.56 20.28
N ILE A 171 11.95 -0.44 20.02
CA ILE A 171 10.99 -1.48 20.36
C ILE A 171 10.86 -2.41 19.16
N ALA A 172 10.93 -3.72 19.39
CA ALA A 172 10.74 -4.71 18.34
C ALA A 172 9.75 -5.80 18.75
N VAL A 173 8.63 -5.92 18.05
CA VAL A 173 7.57 -6.89 18.37
C VAL A 173 6.98 -7.56 17.14
N PRO A 174 6.57 -8.85 17.22
CA PRO A 174 5.92 -9.52 16.10
C PRO A 174 4.56 -8.93 15.73
N ALA A 175 3.69 -8.70 16.71
CA ALA A 175 2.31 -8.27 16.48
C ALA A 175 1.84 -7.27 17.54
N ALA A 176 1.17 -6.20 17.09
CA ALA A 176 0.60 -5.17 17.97
C ALA A 176 -0.57 -4.41 17.31
N PRO A 177 -1.51 -3.82 18.07
CA PRO A 177 -2.45 -2.85 17.51
C PRO A 177 -1.72 -1.62 16.99
N GLU A 178 -2.20 -1.07 15.87
CA GLU A 178 -1.68 0.17 15.28
C GLU A 178 -1.70 1.33 16.29
N SER A 179 -2.75 1.44 17.11
CA SER A 179 -2.87 2.48 18.13
C SER A 179 -1.76 2.41 19.18
N THR A 180 -1.36 1.22 19.60
CA THR A 180 -0.28 1.02 20.56
C THR A 180 1.09 1.34 19.95
N CYS A 181 1.34 0.91 18.70
CA CYS A 181 2.58 1.27 18.00
C CYS A 181 2.74 2.80 17.86
N ARG A 182 1.64 3.52 17.58
CA ARG A 182 1.63 4.98 17.45
C ARG A 182 1.96 5.68 18.77
N GLU A 183 1.43 5.20 19.88
CA GLU A 183 1.75 5.73 21.21
C GLU A 183 3.25 5.59 21.51
N PHE A 184 3.84 4.44 21.19
CA PHE A 184 5.26 4.20 21.39
C PHE A 184 6.17 4.97 20.45
N ALA A 185 5.77 5.23 19.20
CA ALA A 185 6.56 6.02 18.26
C ALA A 185 6.85 7.46 18.77
N GLY A 186 6.04 7.99 19.69
CA GLY A 186 6.32 9.25 20.38
C GLY A 186 7.23 9.12 21.61
N LEU A 187 7.59 7.91 22.02
CA LEU A 187 8.29 7.60 23.27
C LEU A 187 9.64 6.91 23.07
N VAL A 188 9.97 6.44 21.88
CA VAL A 188 11.25 5.77 21.58
C VAL A 188 11.80 6.23 20.24
N ASP A 189 13.05 5.89 19.95
CA ASP A 189 13.71 6.29 18.71
C ASP A 189 13.17 5.54 17.50
N ASP A 190 12.77 4.27 17.67
CA ASP A 190 12.12 3.47 16.62
C ASP A 190 11.19 2.38 17.18
N VAL A 191 10.17 2.01 16.40
CA VAL A 191 9.23 0.92 16.69
C VAL A 191 9.12 0.00 15.47
N VAL A 192 9.72 -1.18 15.58
CA VAL A 192 9.69 -2.24 14.56
C VAL A 192 8.61 -3.25 14.90
N CYS A 193 7.51 -3.26 14.14
CA CYS A 193 6.41 -4.19 14.31
C CYS A 193 6.18 -4.99 13.03
N ALA A 194 6.26 -6.33 13.10
CA ALA A 194 6.16 -7.18 11.92
C ALA A 194 4.73 -7.30 11.35
N THR A 195 3.69 -7.14 12.17
CA THR A 195 2.29 -7.06 11.70
C THR A 195 1.39 -6.28 12.65
N MET A 196 0.37 -5.60 12.12
CA MET A 196 -0.61 -4.83 12.90
C MET A 196 -2.05 -5.24 12.56
N PRO A 197 -2.52 -6.43 12.98
CA PRO A 197 -3.80 -6.96 12.54
C PRO A 197 -4.98 -6.15 13.10
N THR A 198 -5.99 -5.87 12.28
CA THR A 198 -7.17 -5.08 12.67
C THR A 198 -8.49 -5.83 12.41
N PRO A 199 -9.37 -6.10 13.41
CA PRO A 199 -9.17 -5.86 14.83
C PRO A 199 -8.08 -6.74 15.45
N PHE A 200 -7.34 -6.15 16.39
CA PHE A 200 -6.40 -6.85 17.26
C PHE A 200 -7.17 -7.41 18.46
N LEU A 201 -7.15 -8.74 18.64
CA LEU A 201 -7.86 -9.40 19.74
C LEU A 201 -6.90 -9.80 20.87
N ALA A 202 -5.85 -10.52 20.55
CA ALA A 202 -4.83 -10.95 21.50
C ALA A 202 -3.52 -11.27 20.76
N VAL A 203 -2.38 -11.14 21.45
CA VAL A 203 -1.06 -11.51 20.91
C VAL A 203 -1.04 -12.96 20.41
N GLY A 204 -1.64 -13.88 21.18
CA GLY A 204 -1.64 -15.31 20.84
C GLY A 204 -2.36 -15.67 19.54
N GLU A 205 -3.27 -14.83 19.04
CA GLU A 205 -3.98 -15.09 17.78
C GLU A 205 -3.09 -14.96 16.55
N SER A 206 -1.97 -14.25 16.66
CA SER A 206 -0.97 -14.17 15.60
C SER A 206 -0.11 -15.43 15.47
N PHE A 207 -0.21 -16.38 16.42
CA PHE A 207 0.63 -17.58 16.50
C PHE A 207 -0.18 -18.88 16.36
N TRP A 208 0.37 -19.86 15.64
CA TRP A 208 -0.18 -21.22 15.61
C TRP A 208 0.14 -22.00 16.89
N ASP A 209 1.35 -21.85 17.42
CA ASP A 209 1.79 -22.37 18.70
C ASP A 209 2.19 -21.22 19.64
N PHE A 210 1.32 -20.95 20.61
CA PHE A 210 1.53 -19.92 21.63
C PHE A 210 1.67 -20.51 23.04
N ARG A 211 2.27 -21.70 23.17
CA ARG A 211 2.53 -22.33 24.48
C ARG A 211 3.32 -21.41 25.41
N GLN A 212 3.07 -21.54 26.71
CA GLN A 212 3.71 -20.70 27.71
C GLN A 212 5.21 -20.99 27.83
N VAL A 213 6.03 -19.94 27.76
CA VAL A 213 7.49 -20.03 27.93
C VAL A 213 7.83 -20.29 29.39
N THR A 214 8.69 -21.29 29.64
CA THR A 214 9.11 -21.69 30.99
C THR A 214 10.37 -20.96 31.45
N ASP A 215 10.59 -20.86 32.75
CA ASP A 215 11.80 -20.26 33.32
C ASP A 215 13.07 -21.04 32.91
N GLU A 216 12.96 -22.35 32.73
CA GLU A 216 14.04 -23.22 32.23
C GLU A 216 14.39 -22.90 30.77
N GLU A 217 13.38 -22.68 29.94
CA GLU A 217 13.60 -22.25 28.55
C GLU A 217 14.30 -20.89 28.48
N VAL A 218 13.89 -19.92 29.31
CA VAL A 218 14.57 -18.62 29.42
C VAL A 218 16.04 -18.80 29.80
N ARG A 219 16.34 -19.60 30.84
CA ARG A 219 17.73 -19.87 31.24
C ARG A 219 18.55 -20.49 30.12
N ARG A 220 17.98 -21.45 29.39
CA ARG A 220 18.65 -22.11 28.25
C ARG A 220 18.99 -21.12 27.14
N LEU A 221 18.06 -20.23 26.80
CA LEU A 221 18.28 -19.20 25.78
C LEU A 221 19.37 -18.20 26.23
N LEU A 222 19.32 -17.73 27.48
CA LEU A 222 20.33 -16.81 28.03
C LEU A 222 21.72 -17.43 28.24
N ALA A 223 21.81 -18.76 28.29
CA ALA A 223 23.07 -19.49 28.38
C ALA A 223 23.66 -19.82 26.99
N THR A 224 22.85 -19.72 25.92
CA THR A 224 23.29 -19.97 24.56
C THR A 224 23.83 -18.68 23.96
N PRO A 225 25.14 -18.57 23.66
CA PRO A 225 25.73 -17.32 23.21
C PRO A 225 25.14 -16.85 21.88
N THR A 226 24.83 -15.55 21.78
CA THR A 226 24.37 -14.88 20.57
C THR A 226 25.46 -13.98 19.95
N ALA A 227 26.53 -13.69 20.70
CA ALA A 227 27.66 -12.88 20.27
C ALA A 227 28.99 -13.58 20.61
N GLY A 228 30.01 -13.44 19.74
CA GLY A 228 31.37 -13.93 19.99
C GLY A 228 32.17 -14.27 18.71
N PRO A 229 33.51 -14.40 18.79
CA PRO A 229 34.38 -14.61 17.62
C PRO A 229 34.08 -15.90 16.85
N SER A 230 33.63 -16.95 17.54
CA SER A 230 33.32 -18.27 16.97
C SER A 230 31.94 -18.35 16.30
N LEU A 231 31.09 -17.34 16.49
CA LEU A 231 29.74 -17.25 15.89
C LEU A 231 29.70 -16.38 14.64
N ARG A 232 30.77 -15.62 14.36
CA ARG A 232 31.01 -14.97 13.07
C ARG A 232 31.25 -16.04 12.01
N ARG A 233 30.16 -16.64 11.51
CA ARG A 233 30.21 -17.39 10.25
C ARG A 233 30.80 -16.46 9.17
N PRO A 234 31.51 -16.98 8.16
CA PRO A 234 31.81 -16.17 6.97
C PRO A 234 30.49 -15.56 6.53
N ALA A 235 30.44 -14.25 6.30
CA ALA A 235 29.22 -13.54 5.95
C ALA A 235 28.53 -14.33 4.83
N ALA A 236 27.39 -14.96 5.15
CA ALA A 236 26.53 -15.49 4.12
C ALA A 236 26.20 -14.32 3.18
N SER A 237 26.22 -14.56 1.87
CA SER A 237 25.87 -13.53 0.89
C SER A 237 24.56 -12.88 1.32
N THR A 238 24.58 -11.56 1.54
CA THR A 238 23.37 -10.82 1.90
C THR A 238 22.34 -10.92 0.78
N ALA A 239 21.07 -10.65 1.08
CA ALA A 239 20.04 -10.58 0.06
C ALA A 239 20.44 -9.62 -1.09
N ALA A 240 21.04 -8.47 -0.74
CA ALA A 240 21.57 -7.53 -1.71
C ALA A 240 22.73 -8.14 -2.54
N ASP A 241 23.65 -8.89 -1.93
CA ASP A 241 24.73 -9.56 -2.68
C ASP A 241 24.21 -10.59 -3.68
N VAL A 242 23.14 -11.30 -3.34
CA VAL A 242 22.46 -12.23 -4.25
C VAL A 242 21.80 -11.45 -5.39
N LEU A 243 21.03 -10.41 -5.05
CA LEU A 243 20.36 -9.58 -6.04
C LEU A 243 21.34 -8.92 -7.01
N ARG A 244 22.48 -8.39 -6.55
CA ARG A 244 23.50 -7.76 -7.40
C ARG A 244 24.01 -8.65 -8.53
N ARG A 245 23.89 -9.97 -8.42
CA ARG A 245 24.32 -10.93 -9.45
C ARG A 245 23.25 -11.22 -10.49
N VAL A 246 21.99 -10.92 -10.19
CA VAL A 246 20.83 -11.37 -10.97
C VAL A 246 19.94 -10.23 -11.45
N VAL A 247 20.12 -9.02 -10.93
CA VAL A 247 19.45 -7.83 -11.43
C VAL A 247 19.87 -7.55 -12.87
N ILE A 248 18.92 -7.02 -13.63
CA ILE A 248 19.08 -6.67 -15.04
C ILE A 248 19.12 -5.16 -15.13
N ASP A 249 20.14 -4.62 -15.80
CA ASP A 249 20.29 -3.17 -15.95
C ASP A 249 19.06 -2.57 -16.66
N ALA A 250 18.51 -1.50 -16.09
CA ALA A 250 17.31 -0.83 -16.59
C ALA A 250 17.47 0.68 -16.41
N PRO A 251 18.36 1.34 -17.17
CA PRO A 251 18.62 2.77 -17.02
C PRO A 251 17.35 3.59 -17.21
N GLY A 252 17.06 4.51 -16.29
CA GLY A 252 15.83 5.30 -16.30
C GLY A 252 14.56 4.47 -16.11
N GLY A 253 14.68 3.26 -15.56
CA GLY A 253 13.58 2.32 -15.37
C GLY A 253 13.14 1.56 -16.62
N VAL A 254 13.92 1.57 -17.70
CA VAL A 254 13.56 0.86 -18.94
C VAL A 254 14.57 -0.26 -19.21
N PRO A 255 14.18 -1.55 -19.08
CA PRO A 255 15.04 -2.68 -19.44
C PRO A 255 15.20 -2.78 -20.97
N THR A 256 16.13 -3.61 -21.45
CA THR A 256 16.28 -3.84 -22.89
C THR A 256 15.04 -4.50 -23.50
N HIS A 257 14.84 -4.34 -24.81
CA HIS A 257 13.69 -4.89 -25.52
C HIS A 257 13.63 -6.42 -25.45
N GLU A 258 14.77 -7.11 -25.39
CA GLU A 258 14.84 -8.57 -25.25
C GLU A 258 14.29 -9.02 -23.89
N VAL A 259 14.69 -8.32 -22.82
CA VAL A 259 14.23 -8.61 -21.46
C VAL A 259 12.74 -8.31 -21.33
N LEU A 260 12.28 -7.18 -21.87
CA LEU A 260 10.87 -6.83 -21.86
C LEU A 260 10.03 -7.82 -22.70
N ALA A 261 10.57 -8.31 -23.82
CA ALA A 261 9.93 -9.35 -24.64
C ALA A 261 9.80 -10.68 -23.90
N GLU A 262 10.83 -11.10 -23.17
CA GLU A 262 10.81 -12.32 -22.37
C GLU A 262 9.82 -12.20 -21.21
N LEU A 263 9.84 -11.08 -20.48
CA LEU A 263 8.93 -10.82 -19.36
C LEU A 263 7.46 -10.81 -19.80
N VAL A 264 7.16 -10.10 -20.89
CA VAL A 264 5.80 -9.95 -21.41
C VAL A 264 5.31 -11.24 -22.09
N GLY A 265 6.16 -11.89 -22.88
CA GLY A 265 5.81 -13.07 -23.66
C GLY A 265 4.52 -12.86 -24.47
N ASP A 266 3.58 -13.79 -24.34
CA ASP A 266 2.28 -13.78 -25.02
C ASP A 266 1.16 -13.13 -24.19
N ALA A 267 1.50 -12.42 -23.11
CA ALA A 267 0.50 -11.79 -22.25
C ALA A 267 -0.38 -10.80 -23.03
N ARG A 268 -1.70 -10.89 -22.84
CA ARG A 268 -2.65 -9.94 -23.39
C ARG A 268 -2.77 -8.68 -22.56
N ILE A 269 -2.54 -8.78 -21.26
CA ILE A 269 -2.67 -7.66 -20.33
C ILE A 269 -1.33 -7.44 -19.65
N VAL A 270 -0.77 -6.25 -19.80
CA VAL A 270 0.45 -5.86 -19.08
C VAL A 270 0.10 -4.70 -18.17
N LEU A 271 0.05 -4.95 -16.86
CA LEU A 271 -0.18 -3.94 -15.85
C LEU A 271 1.17 -3.35 -15.42
N ILE A 272 1.30 -2.04 -15.57
CA ILE A 272 2.50 -1.31 -15.20
C ILE A 272 2.15 -0.32 -14.08
N GLY A 273 2.69 -0.64 -12.90
CA GLY A 273 2.51 0.05 -11.65
C GLY A 273 3.29 1.36 -11.55
N GLU A 274 3.10 2.06 -10.45
CA GLU A 274 3.99 3.11 -9.95
C GLU A 274 3.93 3.14 -8.43
N SER A 275 5.05 3.39 -7.73
CA SER A 275 5.03 3.54 -6.26
C SER A 275 4.69 4.96 -5.82
N SER A 276 4.59 5.90 -6.77
CA SER A 276 4.02 7.22 -6.53
C SER A 276 3.27 7.77 -7.74
N HIS A 277 2.21 8.57 -7.50
CA HIS A 277 1.50 9.30 -8.56
C HIS A 277 2.21 10.59 -9.03
N GLY A 278 3.41 10.87 -8.52
CA GLY A 278 4.05 12.17 -8.66
C GLY A 278 5.52 12.09 -9.04
N THR A 279 5.99 10.96 -9.57
CA THR A 279 7.41 10.74 -9.90
C THR A 279 7.61 10.72 -11.42
N HIS A 280 8.50 11.58 -11.93
CA HIS A 280 8.76 11.75 -13.35
C HIS A 280 9.25 10.46 -14.02
N GLU A 281 10.24 9.78 -13.42
CA GLU A 281 10.88 8.62 -14.02
C GLU A 281 9.91 7.42 -14.15
N PHE A 282 8.94 7.28 -13.25
CA PHE A 282 7.91 6.23 -13.36
C PHE A 282 7.02 6.46 -14.57
N TYR A 283 6.54 7.69 -14.78
CA TYR A 283 5.75 8.02 -15.97
C TYR A 283 6.56 7.87 -17.25
N GLN A 284 7.83 8.29 -17.23
CA GLN A 284 8.72 8.19 -18.39
C GLN A 284 8.99 6.74 -18.78
N ALA A 285 9.30 5.89 -17.81
CA ALA A 285 9.53 4.46 -18.04
C ALA A 285 8.26 3.76 -18.53
N ARG A 286 7.09 4.05 -17.92
CA ARG A 286 5.79 3.54 -18.38
C ARG A 286 5.51 3.94 -19.82
N ALA A 287 5.70 5.20 -20.17
CA ALA A 287 5.52 5.69 -21.53
C ALA A 287 6.44 4.97 -22.52
N ALA A 288 7.75 4.90 -22.23
CA ALA A 288 8.73 4.26 -23.12
C ALA A 288 8.46 2.77 -23.34
N MET A 289 8.21 2.00 -22.27
CA MET A 289 7.85 0.58 -22.40
C MET A 289 6.55 0.40 -23.20
N THR A 290 5.56 1.27 -22.97
CA THR A 290 4.28 1.21 -23.67
C THR A 290 4.43 1.55 -25.15
N GLN A 291 5.26 2.55 -25.50
CA GLN A 291 5.57 2.88 -26.90
C GLN A 291 6.09 1.65 -27.64
N TRP A 292 7.07 0.97 -27.07
CA TRP A 292 7.63 -0.26 -27.62
C TRP A 292 6.60 -1.40 -27.69
N LEU A 293 5.78 -1.60 -26.65
CA LEU A 293 4.72 -2.62 -26.67
C LEU A 293 3.71 -2.40 -27.81
N ILE A 294 3.37 -1.14 -28.08
CA ILE A 294 2.46 -0.79 -29.17
C ILE A 294 3.16 -0.96 -30.53
N GLU A 295 4.42 -0.54 -30.68
CA GLU A 295 5.19 -0.67 -31.95
C GLU A 295 5.51 -2.12 -32.31
N GLU A 296 6.04 -2.89 -31.36
CA GLU A 296 6.70 -4.18 -31.63
C GLU A 296 5.89 -5.39 -31.17
N LYS A 297 4.94 -5.22 -30.24
CA LYS A 297 4.17 -6.33 -29.65
C LYS A 297 2.67 -6.29 -29.94
N GLY A 298 2.23 -5.31 -30.73
CA GLY A 298 0.84 -5.21 -31.21
C GLY A 298 -0.17 -4.83 -30.13
N PHE A 299 0.25 -4.13 -29.07
CA PHE A 299 -0.67 -3.60 -28.08
C PHE A 299 -1.53 -2.49 -28.70
N GLY A 300 -2.85 -2.61 -28.57
CA GLY A 300 -3.82 -1.74 -29.24
C GLY A 300 -4.52 -0.74 -28.33
N ALA A 301 -4.28 -0.80 -27.02
CA ALA A 301 -4.89 0.13 -26.07
C ALA A 301 -4.02 0.34 -24.84
N VAL A 302 -4.12 1.54 -24.29
CA VAL A 302 -3.65 1.91 -22.95
C VAL A 302 -4.87 2.21 -22.10
N ALA A 303 -5.01 1.54 -20.97
CA ALA A 303 -6.08 1.76 -20.00
C ALA A 303 -5.50 2.31 -18.70
N ALA A 304 -5.76 3.57 -18.40
CA ALA A 304 -5.21 4.27 -17.24
C ALA A 304 -6.19 4.26 -16.06
N GLU A 305 -5.66 4.38 -14.83
CA GLU A 305 -6.37 4.73 -13.59
C GLU A 305 -6.87 6.18 -13.65
N ALA A 306 -7.69 6.44 -14.66
CA ALA A 306 -8.18 7.73 -15.08
C ALA A 306 -9.70 7.66 -15.24
N ASP A 307 -10.34 8.81 -15.06
CA ASP A 307 -11.78 8.94 -15.28
C ASP A 307 -12.13 8.61 -16.74
N TRP A 308 -13.15 7.77 -16.93
CA TRP A 308 -13.60 7.28 -18.23
C TRP A 308 -13.84 8.38 -19.29
N PRO A 309 -14.66 9.42 -19.01
CA PRO A 309 -14.95 10.46 -20.01
C PRO A 309 -13.72 11.29 -20.40
N ASP A 310 -12.84 11.57 -19.44
CA ASP A 310 -11.65 12.40 -19.67
C ASP A 310 -10.60 11.67 -20.50
N ALA A 311 -10.35 10.41 -20.17
CA ALA A 311 -9.49 9.56 -20.98
C ALA A 311 -10.09 9.31 -22.37
N TYR A 312 -11.42 9.23 -22.50
CA TYR A 312 -12.04 9.06 -23.82
C TYR A 312 -11.94 10.32 -24.70
N ARG A 313 -11.92 11.53 -24.11
CA ARG A 313 -11.57 12.75 -24.86
C ARG A 313 -10.17 12.64 -25.47
N VAL A 314 -9.19 12.18 -24.70
CA VAL A 314 -7.84 11.86 -25.19
C VAL A 314 -7.88 10.77 -26.27
N ASN A 315 -8.69 9.72 -26.10
CA ASN A 315 -8.90 8.68 -27.10
C ASN A 315 -9.33 9.25 -28.45
N ARG A 316 -10.29 10.18 -28.43
CA ARG A 316 -10.79 10.85 -29.62
C ARG A 316 -9.64 11.60 -30.28
N TYR A 317 -8.93 12.45 -29.54
CA TYR A 317 -7.76 13.19 -30.04
C TYR A 317 -6.74 12.27 -30.72
N VAL A 318 -6.26 11.23 -30.03
CA VAL A 318 -5.19 10.35 -30.56
C VAL A 318 -5.62 9.55 -31.78
N ARG A 319 -6.92 9.30 -31.96
CA ARG A 319 -7.49 8.63 -33.14
C ARG A 319 -7.86 9.60 -34.27
N GLY A 320 -7.73 10.91 -34.04
CA GLY A 320 -8.14 11.94 -35.00
C GLY A 320 -9.64 12.15 -35.08
N LEU A 321 -10.33 11.85 -33.99
CA LEU A 321 -11.75 12.08 -33.79
C LEU A 321 -11.89 13.30 -32.85
N GLY A 322 -12.95 14.09 -33.01
CA GLY A 322 -13.20 15.26 -32.18
C GLY A 322 -12.57 16.56 -32.69
N GLU A 323 -12.54 17.58 -31.84
CA GLU A 323 -12.22 18.98 -32.19
C GLU A 323 -10.91 19.48 -31.56
N ASP A 324 -10.33 18.76 -30.60
CA ASP A 324 -9.10 19.15 -29.92
C ASP A 324 -7.91 19.16 -30.91
N THR A 325 -7.10 20.23 -30.86
CA THR A 325 -6.03 20.46 -31.84
C THR A 325 -4.66 20.02 -31.36
N ASN A 326 -4.47 19.86 -30.05
CA ASN A 326 -3.21 19.49 -29.42
C ASN A 326 -3.42 18.67 -28.14
N ALA A 327 -2.36 18.03 -27.65
CA ALA A 327 -2.41 17.18 -26.46
C ALA A 327 -2.83 17.94 -25.17
N ASP A 328 -2.43 19.20 -24.99
CA ASP A 328 -2.79 20.01 -23.81
C ASP A 328 -4.32 20.26 -23.73
N GLU A 329 -4.94 20.56 -24.87
CA GLU A 329 -6.39 20.68 -25.03
C GLU A 329 -7.09 19.34 -24.75
N ALA A 330 -6.61 18.25 -25.32
CA ALA A 330 -7.19 16.92 -25.11
C ALA A 330 -7.14 16.50 -23.63
N LEU A 331 -6.06 16.84 -22.93
CA LEU A 331 -5.89 16.57 -21.51
C LEU A 331 -6.71 17.51 -20.62
N SER A 332 -7.29 18.60 -21.15
CA SER A 332 -7.98 19.65 -20.37
C SER A 332 -9.19 19.14 -19.59
N GLY A 333 -9.73 17.97 -19.93
CA GLY A 333 -10.79 17.32 -19.17
C GLY A 333 -10.38 16.93 -17.74
N PHE A 334 -9.10 16.66 -17.47
CA PHE A 334 -8.62 16.20 -16.17
C PHE A 334 -8.52 17.32 -15.11
N GLU A 335 -9.65 17.95 -14.78
CA GLU A 335 -9.75 19.10 -13.86
C GLU A 335 -9.87 18.68 -12.39
N ARG A 336 -10.37 17.48 -12.14
CA ARG A 336 -10.63 16.96 -10.79
C ARG A 336 -9.31 16.68 -10.06
N PHE A 337 -9.33 16.85 -8.74
CA PHE A 337 -8.19 16.47 -7.90
C PHE A 337 -7.86 14.97 -8.04
N PRO A 338 -6.57 14.61 -8.23
CA PRO A 338 -5.41 15.50 -8.45
C PRO A 338 -5.26 15.96 -9.91
N ALA A 339 -4.97 17.25 -10.12
CA ALA A 339 -4.81 17.79 -11.47
C ALA A 339 -3.59 17.22 -12.23
N TRP A 340 -2.49 16.90 -11.55
CA TRP A 340 -1.19 16.59 -12.20
C TRP A 340 -1.04 15.15 -12.68
N MET A 341 -1.84 14.22 -12.16
CA MET A 341 -1.63 12.77 -12.37
C MET A 341 -1.66 12.40 -13.85
N TRP A 342 -2.61 12.97 -14.61
CA TRP A 342 -2.69 12.80 -16.06
C TRP A 342 -2.40 14.10 -16.84
N ARG A 343 -2.47 15.28 -16.21
CA ARG A 343 -2.03 16.57 -16.82
C ARG A 343 -0.59 16.89 -16.43
N ASN A 344 0.34 16.21 -17.07
CA ASN A 344 1.77 16.45 -16.90
C ASN A 344 2.50 16.38 -18.24
N THR A 345 3.75 16.84 -18.22
CA THR A 345 4.59 16.91 -19.42
C THR A 345 4.83 15.55 -20.07
N VAL A 346 4.99 14.48 -19.28
CA VAL A 346 5.26 13.13 -19.79
C VAL A 346 4.04 12.54 -20.49
N VAL A 347 2.85 12.66 -19.90
CA VAL A 347 1.60 12.17 -20.51
C VAL A 347 1.26 12.98 -21.75
N ARG A 348 1.45 14.31 -21.73
CA ARG A 348 1.30 15.15 -22.93
C ARG A 348 2.18 14.64 -24.08
N ASP A 349 3.47 14.43 -23.82
CA ASP A 349 4.41 13.98 -24.84
C ASP A 349 4.06 12.57 -25.36
N PHE A 350 3.59 11.68 -24.48
CA PHE A 350 3.10 10.35 -24.87
C PHE A 350 1.84 10.41 -25.74
N VAL A 351 0.87 11.25 -25.38
CA VAL A 351 -0.38 11.45 -26.14
C VAL A 351 -0.09 12.03 -27.52
N GLU A 352 0.83 12.99 -27.61
CA GLU A 352 1.26 13.58 -28.88
C GLU A 352 1.98 12.56 -29.78
N TRP A 353 2.87 11.75 -29.19
CA TRP A 353 3.48 10.62 -29.88
C TRP A 353 2.43 9.64 -30.39
N LEU A 354 1.44 9.29 -29.56
CA LEU A 354 0.40 8.31 -29.91
C LEU A 354 -0.46 8.83 -31.08
N ARG A 355 -0.81 10.12 -31.08
CA ARG A 355 -1.50 10.77 -32.20
C ARG A 355 -0.67 10.71 -33.48
N THR A 356 0.59 11.16 -33.41
CA THR A 356 1.52 11.15 -34.56
C THR A 356 1.70 9.75 -35.13
N ARG A 357 1.84 8.75 -34.24
CA ARG A 357 1.93 7.35 -34.62
C ARG A 357 0.66 6.88 -35.33
N ASN A 358 -0.52 7.11 -34.73
CA ASN A 358 -1.80 6.69 -35.30
C ASN A 358 -2.10 7.29 -36.68
N GLN A 359 -1.68 8.54 -36.93
CA GLN A 359 -1.81 9.17 -38.26
C GLN A 359 -1.07 8.39 -39.36
N ARG A 360 0.07 7.77 -39.04
CA ARG A 360 0.83 6.95 -40.01
C ARG A 360 0.09 5.69 -40.44
N TYR A 361 -0.88 5.23 -39.65
CA TYR A 361 -1.64 4.00 -39.88
C TYR A 361 -3.07 4.23 -40.37
N GLU A 362 -3.50 5.48 -40.58
CA GLU A 362 -4.82 5.83 -41.14
C GLU A 362 -5.07 5.19 -42.53
N SER A 363 -4.03 4.70 -43.21
CA SER A 363 -4.09 4.09 -44.55
C SER A 363 -3.81 2.56 -44.59
N GLY A 364 -3.59 1.90 -43.45
CA GLY A 364 -3.08 0.51 -43.38
C GLY A 364 -3.99 -0.48 -42.65
N ALA A 365 -3.72 -1.78 -42.82
CA ALA A 365 -4.46 -2.90 -42.21
C ALA A 365 -4.26 -3.06 -40.68
N LEU A 366 -3.44 -2.21 -40.04
CA LEU A 366 -3.19 -2.19 -38.59
C LEU A 366 -4.03 -1.08 -37.94
N ARG A 367 -4.81 -1.41 -36.91
CA ARG A 367 -5.74 -0.48 -36.25
C ARG A 367 -4.99 0.48 -35.32
N GLN A 368 -5.46 1.72 -35.26
CA GLN A 368 -4.96 2.76 -34.35
C GLN A 368 -5.05 2.30 -32.89
N ALA A 369 -4.07 2.67 -32.08
CA ALA A 369 -4.08 2.40 -30.64
C ALA A 369 -4.86 3.49 -29.87
N GLY A 370 -5.62 3.09 -28.87
CA GLY A 370 -6.48 3.99 -28.08
C GLY A 370 -5.99 4.25 -26.66
N PHE A 371 -6.55 5.28 -26.03
CA PHE A 371 -6.30 5.66 -24.63
C PHE A 371 -7.62 5.65 -23.86
N TYR A 372 -7.73 4.90 -22.77
CA TYR A 372 -9.00 4.66 -22.07
C TYR A 372 -8.85 4.86 -20.57
N GLY A 373 -9.94 5.22 -19.90
CA GLY A 373 -10.00 5.29 -18.44
C GLY A 373 -10.49 3.97 -17.85
N LEU A 374 -10.33 3.80 -16.54
CA LEU A 374 -10.85 2.66 -15.78
C LEU A 374 -11.56 3.09 -14.50
N ASP A 375 -11.35 4.33 -14.05
CA ASP A 375 -11.71 4.78 -12.71
C ASP A 375 -13.18 5.24 -12.59
N ILE A 376 -13.66 5.31 -11.35
CA ILE A 376 -15.09 5.40 -10.99
C ILE A 376 -15.57 6.81 -10.63
N TYR A 377 -14.68 7.78 -10.43
CA TYR A 377 -15.01 9.04 -9.75
C TYR A 377 -15.80 10.05 -10.59
N SER A 378 -15.95 9.83 -11.89
CA SER A 378 -16.55 10.77 -12.84
C SER A 378 -18.09 10.75 -12.89
N LEU A 379 -18.77 10.60 -11.74
CA LEU A 379 -20.23 10.44 -11.66
C LEU A 379 -21.01 11.48 -12.49
N HIS A 380 -20.86 12.77 -12.19
CA HIS A 380 -21.64 13.82 -12.84
C HIS A 380 -21.26 14.02 -14.30
N ARG A 381 -19.96 13.92 -14.63
CA ARG A 381 -19.49 13.99 -16.02
C ARG A 381 -20.06 12.82 -16.84
N SER A 382 -20.04 11.59 -16.32
CA SER A 382 -20.64 10.43 -16.97
C SER A 382 -22.15 10.56 -17.18
N ILE A 383 -22.88 11.17 -16.23
CA ILE A 383 -24.30 11.51 -16.42
C ILE A 383 -24.49 12.40 -17.66
N GLN A 384 -23.71 13.47 -17.76
CA GLN A 384 -23.81 14.42 -18.89
C GLN A 384 -23.47 13.77 -20.23
N GLU A 385 -22.48 12.87 -20.26
CA GLU A 385 -22.07 12.17 -21.48
C GLU A 385 -23.15 11.18 -21.96
N VAL A 386 -23.83 10.49 -21.05
CA VAL A 386 -24.99 9.64 -21.38
C VAL A 386 -26.14 10.46 -21.96
N ILE A 387 -26.47 11.60 -21.34
CA ILE A 387 -27.54 12.48 -21.81
C ILE A 387 -27.20 13.04 -23.20
N SER A 388 -25.96 13.53 -23.37
CA SER A 388 -25.49 14.13 -24.62
C SER A 388 -25.47 13.14 -25.79
N TYR A 389 -25.11 11.88 -25.52
CA TYR A 389 -25.23 10.81 -26.51
C TYR A 389 -26.70 10.57 -26.89
N LEU A 390 -27.57 10.41 -25.90
CA LEU A 390 -29.00 10.15 -26.12
C LEU A 390 -29.71 11.31 -26.84
N ASP A 391 -29.33 12.56 -26.60
CA ASP A 391 -29.90 13.70 -27.34
C ASP A 391 -29.70 13.58 -28.85
N LYS A 392 -28.59 12.98 -29.27
CA LYS A 392 -28.27 12.77 -30.69
C LYS A 392 -29.03 11.57 -31.26
N VAL A 393 -29.15 10.46 -30.52
CA VAL A 393 -29.67 9.18 -31.06
C VAL A 393 -31.13 8.90 -30.74
N ASP A 394 -31.63 9.30 -29.55
CA ASP A 394 -33.02 9.15 -29.12
C ASP A 394 -33.37 10.25 -28.09
N PRO A 395 -33.88 11.42 -28.56
CA PRO A 395 -34.26 12.53 -27.68
C PRO A 395 -35.32 12.17 -26.64
N ARG A 396 -36.17 11.15 -26.89
CA ARG A 396 -37.16 10.69 -25.92
C ARG A 396 -36.48 9.89 -24.81
N ALA A 397 -35.48 9.08 -25.13
CA ALA A 397 -34.64 8.43 -24.13
C ALA A 397 -33.83 9.45 -23.33
N ALA A 398 -33.31 10.51 -23.98
CA ALA A 398 -32.60 11.58 -23.29
C ALA A 398 -33.49 12.30 -22.26
N ALA A 399 -34.75 12.58 -22.58
CA ALA A 399 -35.71 13.16 -21.63
C ALA A 399 -35.95 12.24 -20.41
N ARG A 400 -36.03 10.92 -20.61
CA ARG A 400 -36.12 9.95 -19.50
C ARG A 400 -34.85 9.91 -18.66
N ALA A 401 -33.68 9.95 -19.30
CA ALA A 401 -32.39 9.96 -18.62
C ALA A 401 -32.26 11.19 -17.71
N ARG A 402 -32.60 12.39 -18.21
CA ARG A 402 -32.65 13.62 -17.40
C ARG A 402 -33.57 13.47 -16.18
N ALA A 403 -34.77 12.94 -16.38
CA ALA A 403 -35.73 12.75 -15.28
C ALA A 403 -35.23 11.77 -14.21
N ARG A 404 -34.52 10.70 -14.60
CA ARG A 404 -33.90 9.74 -13.67
C ARG A 404 -32.71 10.35 -12.93
N TYR A 405 -31.80 10.98 -13.66
CA TYR A 405 -30.57 11.54 -13.09
C TYR A 405 -30.79 12.83 -12.28
N ALA A 406 -31.93 13.50 -12.43
CA ALA A 406 -32.33 14.62 -11.57
C ALA A 406 -32.34 14.27 -10.07
N CYS A 407 -32.39 12.98 -9.72
CA CYS A 407 -32.21 12.52 -8.34
C CYS A 407 -30.87 13.00 -7.71
N PHE A 408 -29.80 13.08 -8.51
CA PHE A 408 -28.48 13.53 -8.05
C PHE A 408 -28.39 15.04 -7.84
N ASP A 409 -29.31 15.84 -8.41
CA ASP A 409 -29.30 17.32 -8.31
C ASP A 409 -29.64 17.83 -6.91
N HIS A 410 -30.14 16.96 -6.02
CA HIS A 410 -30.44 17.29 -4.63
C HIS A 410 -29.20 17.39 -3.74
N ALA A 411 -28.06 16.84 -4.17
CA ALA A 411 -26.76 17.07 -3.54
C ALA A 411 -26.07 18.26 -4.24
N CYS A 412 -25.39 19.13 -3.48
CA CYS A 412 -24.70 20.31 -4.04
C CYS A 412 -23.86 19.94 -5.28
N ALA A 413 -23.96 20.81 -6.31
CA ALA A 413 -23.40 20.61 -7.65
C ALA A 413 -21.97 20.05 -7.64
N ASP A 414 -21.79 18.96 -8.39
CA ASP A 414 -20.53 18.31 -8.75
C ASP A 414 -19.78 17.53 -7.66
N ASP A 415 -20.36 17.35 -6.47
CA ASP A 415 -19.73 16.57 -5.40
C ASP A 415 -20.42 15.22 -5.12
N GLY A 416 -19.87 14.15 -5.72
CA GLY A 416 -20.31 12.77 -5.44
C GLY A 416 -20.19 12.38 -3.96
N GLN A 417 -19.26 12.97 -3.19
CA GLN A 417 -19.14 12.72 -1.74
C GLN A 417 -20.31 13.35 -0.98
N ALA A 418 -20.78 14.53 -1.39
CA ALA A 418 -21.97 15.16 -0.81
C ALA A 418 -23.23 14.30 -1.02
N TYR A 419 -23.40 13.71 -2.21
CA TYR A 419 -24.44 12.70 -2.45
C TYR A 419 -24.27 11.50 -1.51
N GLY A 420 -23.07 10.92 -1.47
CA GLY A 420 -22.77 9.76 -0.65
C GLY A 420 -23.07 9.97 0.84
N PHE A 421 -22.75 11.15 1.37
CA PHE A 421 -23.01 11.52 2.75
C PHE A 421 -24.52 11.59 3.01
N ALA A 422 -25.27 12.28 2.16
CA ALA A 422 -26.72 12.41 2.30
C ALA A 422 -27.43 11.05 2.23
N ALA A 423 -27.03 10.20 1.27
CA ALA A 423 -27.60 8.87 1.08
C ALA A 423 -27.24 7.90 2.22
N ALA A 424 -26.02 7.94 2.75
CA ALA A 424 -25.56 7.03 3.80
C ALA A 424 -26.22 7.32 5.17
N PHE A 425 -26.49 8.59 5.48
CA PHE A 425 -27.05 9.01 6.77
C PHE A 425 -28.56 9.29 6.74
N GLY A 426 -29.25 8.91 5.65
CA GLY A 426 -30.71 9.04 5.53
C GLY A 426 -31.20 10.48 5.37
N ALA A 427 -30.31 11.40 4.97
CA ALA A 427 -30.64 12.80 4.70
C ALA A 427 -31.11 13.04 3.24
N GLY A 428 -31.21 12.00 2.42
CA GLY A 428 -31.76 12.03 1.07
C GLY A 428 -32.12 10.63 0.54
N PRO A 429 -32.90 10.52 -0.55
CA PRO A 429 -33.19 9.24 -1.20
C PRO A 429 -31.95 8.68 -1.89
N SER A 430 -31.82 7.35 -1.96
CA SER A 430 -30.82 6.70 -2.81
C SER A 430 -31.24 6.77 -4.28
N CYS A 431 -30.33 7.17 -5.17
CA CYS A 431 -30.56 7.20 -6.61
C CYS A 431 -30.21 5.86 -7.30
N GLU A 432 -30.01 4.79 -6.52
CA GLU A 432 -29.65 3.44 -6.98
C GLU A 432 -30.63 2.93 -8.05
N ARG A 433 -31.93 3.04 -7.79
CA ARG A 433 -32.97 2.53 -8.70
C ARG A 433 -32.93 3.27 -10.03
N GLU A 434 -32.81 4.59 -9.99
CA GLU A 434 -32.75 5.48 -11.15
C GLU A 434 -31.52 5.18 -12.00
N ALA A 435 -30.35 4.99 -11.38
CA ALA A 435 -29.11 4.65 -12.07
C ALA A 435 -29.19 3.25 -12.73
N VAL A 436 -29.71 2.24 -12.02
CA VAL A 436 -29.90 0.88 -12.57
C VAL A 436 -30.90 0.87 -13.71
N GLU A 437 -32.05 1.54 -13.55
CA GLU A 437 -33.06 1.64 -14.60
C GLU A 437 -32.51 2.33 -15.87
N GLN A 438 -31.67 3.35 -15.70
CA GLN A 438 -31.06 4.05 -16.82
C GLN A 438 -30.04 3.17 -17.56
N LEU A 439 -29.17 2.45 -16.84
CA LEU A 439 -28.24 1.49 -17.43
C LEU A 439 -28.98 0.41 -18.23
N VAL A 440 -30.04 -0.16 -17.64
CA VAL A 440 -30.86 -1.18 -18.31
C VAL A 440 -31.54 -0.64 -19.57
N ASP A 441 -32.00 0.62 -19.56
CA ASP A 441 -32.62 1.25 -20.74
C ASP A 441 -31.60 1.41 -21.89
N VAL A 442 -30.38 1.87 -21.60
CA VAL A 442 -29.31 1.99 -22.61
C VAL A 442 -28.91 0.61 -23.16
N GLN A 443 -28.78 -0.40 -22.29
CA GLN A 443 -28.43 -1.77 -22.72
C GLN A 443 -29.52 -2.42 -23.57
N ARG A 444 -30.80 -2.27 -23.21
CA ARG A 444 -31.92 -2.85 -23.96
C ARG A 444 -32.03 -2.29 -25.38
N ASN A 445 -31.71 -1.01 -25.56
CA ASN A 445 -31.80 -0.33 -26.85
C ASN A 445 -30.47 -0.35 -27.64
N ALA A 446 -29.42 -1.00 -27.13
CA ALA A 446 -28.09 -1.03 -27.72
C ALA A 446 -28.09 -1.46 -29.20
N LEU A 447 -28.83 -2.52 -29.54
CA LEU A 447 -28.93 -3.00 -30.94
C LEU A 447 -29.65 -2.00 -31.85
N ALA A 448 -30.58 -1.20 -31.33
CA ALA A 448 -31.28 -0.19 -32.10
C ALA A 448 -30.36 1.02 -32.37
N TYR A 449 -29.60 1.45 -31.36
CA TYR A 449 -28.66 2.56 -31.48
C TYR A 449 -27.43 2.22 -32.34
N ALA A 450 -26.90 0.98 -32.24
CA ALA A 450 -25.74 0.55 -33.02
C ALA A 450 -25.98 0.48 -34.54
N ARG A 451 -27.25 0.36 -34.98
CA ARG A 451 -27.60 0.17 -36.40
C ARG A 451 -27.56 1.45 -37.23
N GLN A 452 -27.29 2.61 -36.62
CA GLN A 452 -27.43 3.89 -37.31
C GLN A 452 -26.20 4.30 -38.15
N ASP A 453 -24.93 4.03 -37.79
CA ASP A 453 -23.77 4.62 -38.50
C ASP A 453 -22.41 3.86 -38.39
N GLY A 454 -22.37 2.56 -38.64
CA GLY A 454 -21.10 1.81 -38.77
C GLY A 454 -20.23 1.76 -37.50
N LEU A 455 -18.91 1.54 -37.64
CA LEU A 455 -17.98 1.29 -36.52
C LEU A 455 -17.87 2.47 -35.53
N LEU A 456 -18.00 3.71 -36.01
CA LEU A 456 -18.00 4.92 -35.17
C LEU A 456 -19.23 4.97 -34.25
N ALA A 457 -20.40 4.56 -34.75
CA ALA A 457 -21.60 4.47 -33.92
C ALA A 457 -21.49 3.40 -32.83
N GLU A 458 -20.78 2.31 -33.10
CA GLU A 458 -20.53 1.27 -32.11
C GLU A 458 -19.57 1.74 -31.00
N ASP A 459 -18.48 2.45 -31.36
CA ASP A 459 -17.55 3.06 -30.39
C ASP A 459 -18.27 4.12 -29.51
N GLU A 460 -19.11 4.97 -30.10
CA GLU A 460 -19.89 5.98 -29.35
C GLU A 460 -20.98 5.37 -28.46
N LEU A 461 -21.62 4.27 -28.91
CA LEU A 461 -22.54 3.51 -28.06
C LEU A 461 -21.80 2.87 -26.88
N PHE A 462 -20.65 2.23 -27.13
CA PHE A 462 -19.83 1.63 -26.08
C PHE A 462 -19.41 2.69 -25.06
N TYR A 463 -18.99 3.87 -25.54
CA TYR A 463 -18.68 5.01 -24.69
C TYR A 463 -19.85 5.42 -23.78
N ALA A 464 -21.07 5.53 -24.32
CA ALA A 464 -22.26 5.85 -23.53
C ALA A 464 -22.63 4.73 -22.54
N GLN A 465 -22.47 3.46 -22.92
CA GLN A 465 -22.72 2.31 -22.04
C GLN A 465 -21.76 2.27 -20.86
N GLN A 466 -20.47 2.50 -21.09
CA GLN A 466 -19.48 2.53 -20.01
C GLN A 466 -19.75 3.71 -19.06
N ASN A 467 -20.10 4.90 -19.58
CA ASN A 467 -20.53 6.00 -18.71
C ASN A 467 -21.77 5.65 -17.86
N ALA A 468 -22.78 5.00 -18.44
CA ALA A 468 -23.95 4.56 -17.67
C ALA A 468 -23.60 3.51 -16.59
N GLN A 469 -22.64 2.64 -16.87
CA GLN A 469 -22.09 1.69 -15.90
C GLN A 469 -21.35 2.42 -14.77
N THR A 470 -20.48 3.38 -15.10
CA THR A 470 -19.77 4.22 -14.13
C THR A 470 -20.75 4.95 -13.22
N VAL A 471 -21.84 5.53 -13.74
CA VAL A 471 -22.86 6.17 -12.90
C VAL A 471 -23.46 5.19 -11.89
N ARG A 472 -23.82 3.97 -12.33
CA ARG A 472 -24.38 2.95 -11.44
C ARG A 472 -23.38 2.52 -10.37
N ASP A 473 -22.13 2.30 -10.74
CA ASP A 473 -21.12 1.84 -9.78
C ASP A 473 -20.70 2.95 -8.81
N ALA A 474 -20.57 4.18 -9.32
CA ALA A 474 -20.26 5.37 -8.53
C ALA A 474 -21.34 5.67 -7.50
N GLU A 475 -22.63 5.49 -7.84
CA GLU A 475 -23.73 5.59 -6.88
C GLU A 475 -23.51 4.70 -5.66
N VAL A 476 -23.21 3.42 -5.90
CA VAL A 476 -22.96 2.44 -4.83
C VAL A 476 -21.69 2.78 -4.06
N TYR A 477 -20.63 3.18 -4.77
CA TYR A 477 -19.36 3.58 -4.20
C TYR A 477 -19.51 4.74 -3.21
N TYR A 478 -20.12 5.85 -3.63
CA TYR A 478 -20.24 7.05 -2.80
C TYR A 478 -21.13 6.80 -1.57
N ARG A 479 -22.18 6.00 -1.71
CA ARG A 479 -23.00 5.56 -0.56
C ARG A 479 -22.22 4.68 0.40
N ALA A 480 -21.39 3.77 -0.10
CA ALA A 480 -20.58 2.87 0.71
C ALA A 480 -19.38 3.56 1.39
N MET A 481 -18.90 4.68 0.84
CA MET A 481 -17.74 5.44 1.33
C MET A 481 -17.82 5.79 2.83
N PHE A 482 -19.03 6.03 3.34
CA PHE A 482 -19.26 6.39 4.75
C PHE A 482 -19.54 5.19 5.67
N SER A 483 -19.56 3.97 5.12
CA SER A 483 -19.85 2.72 5.86
C SER A 483 -18.59 1.89 6.17
N GLY A 484 -17.51 2.03 5.39
CA GLY A 484 -16.23 1.36 5.65
C GLY A 484 -15.22 1.42 4.49
N ARG A 485 -13.94 1.67 4.82
CA ARG A 485 -12.83 1.85 3.85
C ARG A 485 -12.62 0.66 2.90
N VAL A 486 -12.69 -0.57 3.43
CA VAL A 486 -12.48 -1.81 2.65
C VAL A 486 -13.57 -1.99 1.59
N THR A 487 -14.81 -1.66 1.93
CA THR A 487 -15.95 -1.78 1.02
C THR A 487 -15.82 -0.84 -0.17
N SER A 488 -15.50 0.44 0.07
CA SER A 488 -15.29 1.40 -1.02
C SER A 488 -14.07 1.06 -1.88
N TRP A 489 -12.98 0.57 -1.27
CA TRP A 489 -11.79 0.14 -2.02
C TRP A 489 -12.12 -1.00 -2.99
N ASN A 490 -12.77 -2.06 -2.50
CA ASN A 490 -13.13 -3.21 -3.31
C ASN A 490 -14.07 -2.85 -4.46
N LEU A 491 -15.02 -1.94 -4.24
CA LEU A 491 -15.91 -1.46 -5.28
C LEU A 491 -15.15 -0.75 -6.41
N ARG A 492 -14.13 0.05 -6.09
CA ARG A 492 -13.30 0.75 -7.07
C ARG A 492 -12.49 -0.22 -7.93
N ASP A 493 -11.77 -1.15 -7.32
CA ASP A 493 -10.97 -2.14 -8.07
C ASP A 493 -11.83 -3.13 -8.87
N GLN A 494 -13.01 -3.49 -8.35
CA GLN A 494 -13.99 -4.29 -9.10
C GLN A 494 -14.52 -3.54 -10.32
N HIS A 495 -14.82 -2.24 -10.19
CA HIS A 495 -15.21 -1.40 -11.32
C HIS A 495 -14.10 -1.35 -12.37
N MET A 496 -12.85 -1.05 -11.98
CA MET A 496 -11.72 -1.03 -12.92
C MET A 496 -11.56 -2.37 -13.67
N ALA A 497 -11.70 -3.50 -12.96
CA ALA A 497 -11.62 -4.81 -13.57
C ALA A 497 -12.80 -5.12 -14.52
N GLN A 498 -14.01 -4.65 -14.18
CA GLN A 498 -15.19 -4.78 -15.03
C GLN A 498 -15.06 -3.93 -16.30
N THR A 499 -14.59 -2.69 -16.18
CA THR A 499 -14.34 -1.77 -17.30
C THR A 499 -13.27 -2.33 -18.22
N LEU A 500 -12.16 -2.87 -17.67
CA LEU A 500 -11.11 -3.54 -18.44
C LEU A 500 -11.63 -4.75 -19.22
N GLY A 501 -12.43 -5.61 -18.58
CA GLY A 501 -13.04 -6.76 -19.26
C GLY A 501 -14.03 -6.36 -20.37
N SER A 502 -14.79 -5.30 -20.15
CA SER A 502 -15.70 -4.72 -21.15
C SER A 502 -14.93 -4.15 -22.34
N LEU A 503 -13.82 -3.45 -22.07
CA LEU A 503 -12.92 -2.91 -23.09
C LEU A 503 -12.25 -4.01 -23.93
N LEU A 504 -11.74 -5.07 -23.30
CA LEU A 504 -11.20 -6.24 -24.02
C LEU A 504 -12.24 -6.85 -24.95
N THR A 505 -13.46 -7.06 -24.45
CA THR A 505 -14.57 -7.62 -25.23
C THR A 505 -14.93 -6.72 -26.41
N HIS A 506 -14.96 -5.40 -26.20
CA HIS A 506 -15.22 -4.42 -27.26
C HIS A 506 -14.13 -4.49 -28.33
N LEU A 507 -12.86 -4.41 -27.94
CA LEU A 507 -11.73 -4.43 -28.87
C LEU A 507 -11.58 -5.78 -29.59
N ASP A 508 -11.94 -6.89 -28.98
CA ASP A 508 -11.90 -8.22 -29.63
C ASP A 508 -12.92 -8.36 -30.76
N ARG A 509 -14.11 -7.74 -30.66
CA ARG A 509 -15.11 -7.73 -31.75
C ARG A 509 -14.63 -7.00 -33.00
N HIS A 510 -13.65 -6.13 -32.79
CA HIS A 510 -13.11 -5.17 -33.71
C HIS A 510 -11.85 -5.68 -34.43
N LEU A 511 -11.36 -6.87 -34.07
CA LEU A 511 -10.15 -7.48 -34.61
C LEU A 511 -10.48 -8.75 -35.38
N VAL A 512 -9.87 -8.92 -36.56
CA VAL A 512 -10.00 -10.15 -37.37
C VAL A 512 -9.10 -11.27 -36.82
N ALA A 513 -7.98 -10.89 -36.18
CA ALA A 513 -7.04 -11.64 -35.33
C ALA A 513 -5.68 -10.90 -35.34
N PRO A 514 -4.81 -11.01 -34.31
CA PRO A 514 -4.99 -11.66 -33.01
C PRO A 514 -5.90 -10.87 -32.04
N PRO A 515 -6.30 -11.44 -30.89
CA PRO A 515 -7.08 -10.74 -29.87
C PRO A 515 -6.38 -9.48 -29.33
N ALA A 516 -7.17 -8.56 -28.80
CA ALA A 516 -6.68 -7.29 -28.29
C ALA A 516 -5.71 -7.51 -27.12
N ARG A 517 -4.62 -6.72 -27.13
CA ARG A 517 -3.66 -6.62 -26.03
C ARG A 517 -3.67 -5.21 -25.48
N ILE A 518 -3.72 -5.09 -24.16
CA ILE A 518 -3.91 -3.82 -23.43
C ILE A 518 -2.79 -3.63 -22.41
N VAL A 519 -2.24 -2.42 -22.38
CA VAL A 519 -1.36 -1.98 -21.28
C VAL A 519 -2.21 -1.25 -20.25
N VAL A 520 -2.09 -1.60 -18.98
CA VAL A 520 -2.80 -0.93 -17.87
C VAL A 520 -1.82 -0.06 -17.11
N TRP A 521 -2.14 1.22 -16.90
CA TRP A 521 -1.37 2.13 -16.06
C TRP A 521 -2.15 2.45 -14.79
N ALA A 522 -1.67 1.98 -13.64
CA ALA A 522 -2.29 2.28 -12.36
C ALA A 522 -1.23 2.28 -11.25
N HIS A 523 -1.58 2.70 -10.05
CA HIS A 523 -0.68 2.64 -8.90
C HIS A 523 -0.32 1.18 -8.53
N ASN A 524 0.84 0.96 -7.91
CA ASN A 524 1.27 -0.34 -7.39
C ASN A 524 0.21 -0.98 -6.46
N SER A 525 -0.54 -0.17 -5.73
CA SER A 525 -1.63 -0.62 -4.85
C SER A 525 -2.82 -1.22 -5.61
N HIS A 526 -2.97 -0.91 -6.89
CA HIS A 526 -3.98 -1.51 -7.77
C HIS A 526 -3.38 -2.61 -8.63
N VAL A 527 -2.16 -2.42 -9.14
CA VAL A 527 -1.48 -3.38 -10.05
C VAL A 527 -0.98 -4.64 -9.34
N GLY A 528 -0.57 -4.53 -8.08
CA GLY A 528 -0.03 -5.67 -7.32
C GLY A 528 -1.11 -6.64 -6.88
N ASP A 529 -0.74 -7.91 -6.66
CA ASP A 529 -1.65 -8.93 -6.10
C ASP A 529 -1.88 -8.70 -4.60
N ALA A 530 -3.13 -8.40 -4.21
CA ALA A 530 -3.47 -8.09 -2.82
C ALA A 530 -3.06 -9.21 -1.86
N ARG A 531 -3.15 -10.48 -2.30
CA ARG A 531 -2.86 -11.67 -1.47
C ARG A 531 -1.42 -11.70 -0.95
N ALA A 532 -0.52 -10.97 -1.61
CA ALA A 532 0.88 -10.81 -1.25
C ALA A 532 1.13 -9.65 -0.27
N THR A 533 0.09 -9.01 0.25
CA THR A 533 0.16 -7.79 1.06
C THR A 533 -0.65 -7.93 2.34
N GLU A 534 -0.34 -7.12 3.37
CA GLU A 534 -1.11 -7.15 4.62
C GLU A 534 -2.58 -6.75 4.47
N VAL A 535 -2.93 -5.96 3.44
CA VAL A 535 -4.30 -5.50 3.22
C VAL A 535 -5.26 -6.63 2.79
N TRP A 536 -4.73 -7.76 2.32
CA TRP A 536 -5.54 -8.96 2.09
C TRP A 536 -6.19 -9.48 3.37
N ALA A 537 -5.50 -9.38 4.52
CA ALA A 537 -6.05 -9.80 5.80
C ALA A 537 -7.25 -8.93 6.26
N ASP A 538 -7.37 -7.74 5.68
CA ASP A 538 -8.50 -6.82 5.87
C ASP A 538 -9.63 -7.06 4.87
N GLY A 539 -9.45 -8.00 3.93
CA GLY A 539 -10.41 -8.32 2.87
C GLY A 539 -10.36 -7.37 1.67
N GLN A 540 -9.27 -6.60 1.51
CA GLN A 540 -9.09 -5.75 0.33
C GLN A 540 -8.75 -6.58 -0.92
N LEU A 541 -9.26 -6.13 -2.06
CA LEU A 541 -9.00 -6.66 -3.39
C LEU A 541 -8.25 -5.62 -4.22
N THR A 542 -7.45 -6.09 -5.17
CA THR A 542 -6.75 -5.24 -6.14
C THR A 542 -7.07 -5.66 -7.57
N LEU A 543 -6.98 -4.71 -8.50
CA LEU A 543 -7.12 -4.96 -9.94
C LEU A 543 -6.15 -6.05 -10.40
N GLY A 544 -4.91 -6.02 -9.94
CA GLY A 544 -3.88 -7.01 -10.23
C GLY A 544 -4.28 -8.42 -9.81
N GLN A 545 -4.82 -8.58 -8.59
CA GLN A 545 -5.36 -9.86 -8.14
C GLN A 545 -6.50 -10.33 -9.05
N ILE A 546 -7.51 -9.47 -9.29
CA ILE A 546 -8.69 -9.83 -10.08
C ILE A 546 -8.28 -10.23 -11.50
N VAL A 547 -7.34 -9.50 -12.11
CA VAL A 547 -6.83 -9.80 -13.46
C VAL A 547 -6.06 -11.11 -13.46
N ARG A 548 -5.18 -11.36 -12.47
CA ARG A 548 -4.43 -12.61 -12.37
C ARG A 548 -5.36 -13.82 -12.16
N GLU A 549 -6.41 -13.67 -11.36
CA GLU A 549 -7.40 -14.74 -11.14
C GLU A 549 -8.26 -15.03 -12.40
N ARG A 550 -8.56 -14.02 -13.22
CA ARG A 550 -9.39 -14.17 -14.43
C ARG A 550 -8.60 -14.59 -15.67
N TYR A 551 -7.39 -14.07 -15.84
CA TYR A 551 -6.60 -14.21 -17.07
C TYR A 551 -5.32 -15.05 -16.88
N GLY A 552 -4.93 -15.36 -15.65
CA GLY A 552 -3.77 -16.23 -15.37
C GLY A 552 -2.50 -15.77 -16.08
N ASP A 553 -1.88 -16.69 -16.82
CA ASP A 553 -0.65 -16.44 -17.58
C ASP A 553 -0.83 -15.50 -18.78
N GLU A 554 -2.05 -15.10 -19.15
CA GLU A 554 -2.29 -14.03 -20.13
C GLU A 554 -2.09 -12.62 -19.55
N SER A 555 -1.69 -12.51 -18.28
CA SER A 555 -1.41 -11.23 -17.61
C SER A 555 0.01 -11.15 -17.05
N ARG A 556 0.59 -9.94 -17.05
CA ARG A 556 1.87 -9.63 -16.40
C ARG A 556 1.76 -8.34 -15.60
N SER A 557 2.38 -8.32 -14.44
CA SER A 557 2.39 -7.16 -13.53
C SER A 557 3.82 -6.69 -13.27
N ILE A 558 4.06 -5.40 -13.44
CA ILE A 558 5.37 -4.76 -13.23
C ILE A 558 5.20 -3.67 -12.18
N GLY A 559 5.88 -3.79 -11.05
CA GLY A 559 5.88 -2.79 -9.98
C GLY A 559 7.08 -1.85 -10.07
N PHE A 560 6.96 -0.65 -9.49
CA PHE A 560 8.08 0.30 -9.35
C PHE A 560 8.46 0.56 -7.90
N SER A 561 9.68 1.02 -7.65
CA SER A 561 10.15 1.44 -6.33
C SER A 561 11.22 2.52 -6.44
N THR A 562 11.36 3.36 -5.41
CA THR A 562 12.40 4.38 -5.32
C THR A 562 12.83 4.60 -3.87
N TYR A 563 14.13 4.80 -3.65
CA TYR A 563 14.69 4.98 -2.32
C TYR A 563 14.51 6.41 -1.81
N THR A 564 14.77 7.42 -2.65
CA THR A 564 14.70 8.84 -2.27
C THR A 564 14.46 9.74 -3.48
N GLY A 565 14.32 11.04 -3.26
CA GLY A 565 14.19 12.02 -4.34
C GLY A 565 13.15 13.09 -4.07
N THR A 566 12.40 13.46 -5.10
CA THR A 566 11.28 14.39 -4.97
C THR A 566 10.03 13.84 -5.66
N VAL A 567 8.86 14.24 -5.15
CA VAL A 567 7.56 13.80 -5.65
C VAL A 567 6.61 14.99 -5.75
N THR A 568 5.75 15.01 -6.77
CA THR A 568 4.61 15.93 -6.85
C THR A 568 3.44 15.34 -6.08
N ALA A 569 3.08 15.95 -4.97
CA ALA A 569 1.97 15.50 -4.13
C ALA A 569 1.30 16.68 -3.42
N ALA A 570 0.08 16.47 -2.93
CA ALA A 570 -0.59 17.41 -2.04
C ALA A 570 -0.31 17.07 -0.57
N SER A 571 -0.52 18.05 0.32
CA SER A 571 -0.44 17.85 1.78
C SER A 571 -1.78 17.45 2.39
N GLU A 572 -2.89 17.63 1.66
CA GLU A 572 -4.24 17.25 2.05
C GLU A 572 -5.07 16.94 0.82
N TRP A 573 -6.19 16.23 1.01
CA TRP A 573 -7.11 15.90 -0.07
C TRP A 573 -7.72 17.17 -0.69
N GLY A 574 -7.73 17.29 -2.01
CA GLY A 574 -8.18 18.49 -2.71
C GLY A 574 -7.17 19.65 -2.69
N GLY A 575 -6.00 19.46 -2.07
CA GLY A 575 -4.94 20.46 -2.02
C GLY A 575 -4.24 20.68 -3.36
N VAL A 576 -3.47 21.76 -3.45
CA VAL A 576 -2.66 22.09 -4.64
C VAL A 576 -1.41 21.22 -4.73
N ALA A 577 -0.93 20.98 -5.95
CA ALA A 577 0.30 20.26 -6.23
C ALA A 577 1.52 20.96 -5.61
N GLN A 578 2.36 20.19 -4.89
CA GLN A 578 3.60 20.66 -4.28
C GLN A 578 4.74 19.73 -4.67
N ARG A 579 5.95 20.28 -4.86
CA ARG A 579 7.17 19.48 -5.00
C ARG A 579 7.71 19.18 -3.61
N LYS A 580 7.62 17.93 -3.18
CA LYS A 580 7.97 17.46 -1.83
C LYS A 580 9.19 16.56 -1.85
N ALA A 581 9.99 16.57 -0.79
CA ALA A 581 11.15 15.69 -0.64
C ALA A 581 10.71 14.31 -0.14
N VAL A 582 11.05 13.26 -0.89
CA VAL A 582 10.82 11.88 -0.45
C VAL A 582 11.92 11.54 0.55
N ARG A 583 11.55 11.07 1.75
CA ARG A 583 12.55 10.69 2.76
C ARG A 583 13.32 9.46 2.26
N PRO A 584 14.57 9.24 2.70
CA PRO A 584 15.22 7.95 2.52
C PRO A 584 14.30 6.82 2.99
N ALA A 585 14.29 5.70 2.27
CA ALA A 585 13.40 4.59 2.62
C ALA A 585 13.72 4.02 4.01
N LEU A 586 12.69 3.50 4.66
CA LEU A 586 12.81 2.93 5.99
C LEU A 586 13.65 1.64 5.99
N HIS A 587 14.34 1.40 7.10
CA HIS A 587 15.07 0.16 7.31
C HIS A 587 14.13 -1.07 7.22
N GLY A 588 14.62 -2.14 6.62
CA GLY A 588 13.86 -3.37 6.36
C GLY A 588 12.90 -3.29 5.17
N SER A 589 12.87 -2.19 4.42
CA SER A 589 12.00 -2.03 3.26
C SER A 589 12.56 -2.67 1.99
N VAL A 590 11.69 -2.87 1.00
CA VAL A 590 12.06 -3.31 -0.35
C VAL A 590 12.97 -2.28 -1.01
N GLU A 591 12.65 -1.00 -0.83
CA GLU A 591 13.44 0.11 -1.37
C GLU A 591 14.85 0.16 -0.76
N GLU A 592 15.02 -0.10 0.54
CA GLU A 592 16.36 -0.19 1.15
C GLU A 592 17.17 -1.36 0.59
N LEU A 593 16.54 -2.54 0.44
CA LEU A 593 17.19 -3.71 -0.17
C LEU A 593 17.68 -3.39 -1.60
N PHE A 594 16.85 -2.68 -2.37
CA PHE A 594 17.18 -2.32 -3.74
C PHE A 594 18.21 -1.19 -3.83
N HIS A 595 18.17 -0.21 -2.93
CA HIS A 595 19.21 0.82 -2.79
C HIS A 595 20.59 0.20 -2.55
N GLN A 596 20.66 -0.83 -1.70
CA GLN A 596 21.90 -1.55 -1.45
C GLN A 596 22.36 -2.39 -2.66
N THR A 597 21.49 -2.62 -3.65
CA THR A 597 21.76 -3.48 -4.80
C THR A 597 22.40 -2.70 -5.95
N ALA A 598 21.69 -1.76 -6.57
CA ALA A 598 22.17 -0.95 -7.70
C ALA A 598 21.24 0.27 -7.95
N ASP A 599 21.71 1.24 -8.73
CA ASP A 599 21.01 2.53 -8.90
C ASP A 599 19.72 2.43 -9.73
N SER A 600 19.68 1.62 -10.79
CA SER A 600 18.51 1.51 -11.67
C SER A 600 18.47 0.15 -12.37
N PHE A 601 17.50 -0.68 -12.03
CA PHE A 601 17.47 -2.07 -12.50
C PHE A 601 16.07 -2.68 -12.50
N LEU A 602 15.94 -3.81 -13.19
CA LEU A 602 14.81 -4.73 -13.13
C LEU A 602 15.21 -5.99 -12.39
N VAL A 603 14.31 -6.50 -11.54
CA VAL A 603 14.45 -7.80 -10.88
C VAL A 603 13.16 -8.61 -11.05
N SER A 604 13.29 -9.90 -11.32
CA SER A 604 12.16 -10.81 -11.47
C SER A 604 12.54 -12.23 -11.06
N ALA A 605 11.75 -12.82 -10.16
CA ALA A 605 11.87 -14.25 -9.80
C ALA A 605 11.52 -15.17 -10.99
N ARG A 606 10.81 -14.65 -12.00
CA ARG A 606 10.49 -15.39 -13.23
C ARG A 606 11.66 -15.48 -14.19
N LEU A 607 12.45 -14.41 -14.30
CA LEU A 607 13.63 -14.36 -15.16
C LEU A 607 14.85 -15.02 -14.49
N SER A 608 14.98 -14.89 -13.18
CA SER A 608 16.05 -15.54 -12.41
C SER A 608 15.52 -16.15 -11.12
N ARG A 609 15.63 -17.47 -10.99
CA ARG A 609 15.22 -18.21 -9.77
C ARG A 609 16.01 -17.79 -8.54
N ASP A 610 17.25 -17.33 -8.72
CA ASP A 610 18.09 -16.88 -7.62
C ASP A 610 17.53 -15.60 -6.95
N ALA A 611 16.66 -14.84 -7.65
CA ALA A 611 15.94 -13.70 -7.07
C ALA A 611 14.74 -14.11 -6.21
N GLU A 612 14.27 -15.36 -6.26
CA GLU A 612 13.08 -15.82 -5.54
C GLU A 612 13.27 -15.69 -4.03
N ALA A 613 14.33 -16.27 -3.46
CA ALA A 613 14.54 -16.25 -2.01
C ALA A 613 14.68 -14.83 -1.40
N PRO A 614 15.43 -13.89 -1.99
CA PRO A 614 15.47 -12.51 -1.50
C PRO A 614 14.14 -11.76 -1.58
N LEU A 615 13.33 -12.02 -2.62
CA LEU A 615 12.06 -11.34 -2.89
C LEU A 615 10.84 -12.00 -2.22
N ASP A 616 10.99 -13.23 -1.73
CA ASP A 616 9.96 -13.97 -1.00
C ASP A 616 9.85 -13.53 0.48
N VAL A 617 10.83 -12.76 0.96
CA VAL A 617 10.81 -12.22 2.32
C VAL A 617 9.80 -11.07 2.43
N VAL A 618 8.95 -11.13 3.46
CA VAL A 618 8.03 -10.03 3.78
C VAL A 618 8.82 -8.81 4.23
N ARG A 619 8.62 -7.69 3.53
CA ARG A 619 9.30 -6.41 3.78
C ARG A 619 8.29 -5.27 3.76
N LEU A 620 8.70 -4.10 4.26
CA LEU A 620 7.94 -2.88 4.05
C LEU A 620 8.02 -2.47 2.56
N GLY A 621 6.89 -2.15 1.94
CA GLY A 621 6.83 -1.59 0.59
C GLY A 621 6.21 -0.19 0.63
N ARG A 622 6.85 0.76 -0.04
CA ARG A 622 6.40 2.16 -0.10
C ARG A 622 5.31 2.34 -1.15
N ALA A 623 4.27 3.10 -0.79
CA ALA A 623 3.12 3.44 -1.62
C ALA A 623 2.71 4.90 -1.35
N ILE A 624 3.15 5.83 -2.20
CA ILE A 624 2.85 7.26 -2.10
C ILE A 624 1.70 7.62 -3.04
N GLY A 625 0.51 7.85 -2.49
CA GLY A 625 -0.62 8.30 -3.29
C GLY A 625 -0.52 9.76 -3.75
N VAL A 626 -1.68 10.36 -4.00
CA VAL A 626 -1.80 11.78 -4.40
C VAL A 626 -1.53 12.75 -3.24
N VAL A 627 -1.61 12.25 -2.00
CA VAL A 627 -1.22 12.93 -0.78
C VAL A 627 0.04 12.26 -0.24
N TYR A 628 1.01 13.07 0.17
CA TYR A 628 2.25 12.58 0.79
C TYR A 628 2.52 13.32 2.10
N LEU A 629 2.68 12.56 3.19
CA LEU A 629 2.88 13.05 4.56
C LEU A 629 4.20 12.52 5.13
N PRO A 630 5.33 13.24 4.96
CA PRO A 630 6.66 12.79 5.43
C PRO A 630 6.72 12.51 6.93
N ALA A 631 5.98 13.30 7.73
CA ALA A 631 5.97 13.19 9.20
C ALA A 631 5.34 11.88 9.70
N THR A 632 4.44 11.28 8.93
CA THR A 632 3.73 10.04 9.27
C THR A 632 3.99 8.93 8.27
N GLU A 633 5.08 9.00 7.51
CA GLU A 633 5.31 8.18 6.31
C GLU A 633 5.17 6.67 6.56
N ARG A 634 5.75 6.16 7.66
CA ARG A 634 5.61 4.75 8.06
C ARG A 634 4.15 4.31 8.21
N GLN A 635 3.28 5.19 8.67
CA GLN A 635 1.87 4.89 8.93
C GLN A 635 1.01 5.07 7.67
N SER A 636 1.29 6.11 6.88
CA SER A 636 0.44 6.51 5.75
C SER A 636 0.87 5.94 4.40
N HIS A 637 2.15 5.55 4.24
CA HIS A 637 2.75 5.22 2.94
C HIS A 637 3.55 3.92 2.93
N TYR A 638 3.48 3.11 3.98
CA TYR A 638 4.13 1.80 4.02
C TYR A 638 3.15 0.71 4.41
N LEU A 639 3.28 -0.42 3.73
CA LEU A 639 2.57 -1.66 4.05
C LEU A 639 3.52 -2.84 3.97
N HIS A 640 3.23 -3.93 4.67
CA HIS A 640 3.98 -5.17 4.48
C HIS A 640 3.59 -5.86 3.17
N VAL A 641 4.60 -6.24 2.39
CA VAL A 641 4.47 -6.87 1.08
C VAL A 641 5.46 -8.01 0.91
N ARG A 642 5.11 -8.96 0.05
CA ARG A 642 5.99 -9.98 -0.50
C ARG A 642 6.22 -9.71 -1.98
N PRO A 643 7.34 -9.07 -2.36
CA PRO A 643 7.59 -8.62 -3.74
C PRO A 643 7.41 -9.69 -4.82
N ALA A 644 7.92 -10.91 -4.58
CA ALA A 644 7.88 -12.01 -5.54
C ALA A 644 6.44 -12.44 -5.90
N ASP A 645 5.53 -12.37 -4.93
CA ASP A 645 4.12 -12.75 -5.12
C ASP A 645 3.28 -11.57 -5.60
N GLN A 646 3.68 -10.34 -5.22
CA GLN A 646 2.92 -9.13 -5.55
C GLN A 646 3.04 -8.78 -7.04
N PHE A 647 4.23 -8.92 -7.64
CA PHE A 647 4.52 -8.55 -9.03
C PHE A 647 5.30 -9.62 -9.77
N ASP A 648 5.14 -9.72 -11.09
CA ASP A 648 5.96 -10.59 -11.93
C ASP A 648 7.39 -10.03 -12.12
N ALA A 649 7.55 -8.71 -12.06
CA ALA A 649 8.83 -8.02 -12.02
C ALA A 649 8.72 -6.72 -11.22
N MET A 650 9.85 -6.26 -10.67
CA MET A 650 9.97 -4.93 -10.07
C MET A 650 11.09 -4.15 -10.75
N ILE A 651 10.84 -2.87 -10.97
CA ILE A 651 11.81 -1.89 -11.45
C ILE A 651 12.15 -0.97 -10.27
N HIS A 652 13.43 -0.77 -10.03
CA HIS A 652 13.93 0.16 -9.03
C HIS A 652 14.66 1.31 -9.70
N ILE A 653 14.42 2.52 -9.21
CA ILE A 653 15.16 3.73 -9.58
C ILE A 653 15.51 4.44 -8.27
N ASP A 654 16.78 4.44 -7.91
CA ASP A 654 17.24 4.80 -6.56
C ASP A 654 16.87 6.24 -6.18
N GLN A 655 17.15 7.18 -7.07
CA GLN A 655 16.82 8.59 -6.90
C GLN A 655 15.90 9.09 -8.02
N THR A 656 14.79 9.72 -7.63
CA THR A 656 13.76 10.18 -8.57
C THR A 656 13.40 11.66 -8.42
N ARG A 657 12.69 12.21 -9.40
CA ARG A 657 12.29 13.62 -9.47
C ARG A 657 10.78 13.78 -9.52
N ALA A 658 10.30 14.92 -9.03
CA ALA A 658 8.90 15.26 -9.04
C ALA A 658 8.37 15.44 -10.48
N LEU A 659 7.21 14.84 -10.76
CA LEU A 659 6.50 14.93 -12.02
C LEU A 659 6.02 16.36 -12.27
N GLU A 660 6.37 16.93 -13.41
CA GLU A 660 6.04 18.32 -13.74
C GLU A 660 4.59 18.44 -14.24
N PRO A 661 3.69 19.12 -13.49
CA PRO A 661 2.32 19.38 -13.94
C PRO A 661 2.30 20.34 -15.12
N LEU A 662 1.26 20.28 -15.95
CA LEU A 662 1.07 21.30 -17.00
C LEU A 662 0.78 22.68 -16.39
N GLU A 663 0.00 22.74 -15.31
CA GLU A 663 -0.20 23.95 -14.51
C GLU A 663 0.81 24.05 -13.36
N VAL A 664 1.95 24.65 -13.65
CA VAL A 664 2.98 24.90 -12.63
C VAL A 664 2.56 26.05 -11.71
N THR A 665 2.32 25.74 -10.42
CA THR A 665 1.99 26.76 -9.41
C THR A 665 3.25 27.32 -8.72
N SER A 666 3.15 28.51 -8.12
CA SER A 666 4.24 29.11 -7.35
C SER A 666 4.71 28.24 -6.18
N ARG A 667 3.80 27.49 -5.55
CA ARG A 667 4.13 26.51 -4.49
C ARG A 667 4.93 25.32 -5.04
N TRP A 668 4.60 24.85 -6.24
CA TRP A 668 5.35 23.77 -6.88
C TRP A 668 6.78 24.22 -7.25
N ILE A 669 6.93 25.45 -7.77
CA ILE A 669 8.24 26.04 -8.10
C ILE A 669 9.12 26.19 -6.85
N ALA A 670 8.55 26.75 -5.78
CA ALA A 670 9.26 26.93 -4.52
C ALA A 670 9.74 25.58 -3.96
N GLY A 671 8.88 24.56 -3.98
CA GLY A 671 9.13 23.27 -3.35
C GLY A 671 9.20 23.36 -1.82
N GLU A 672 9.53 22.26 -1.17
CA GLU A 672 9.85 22.25 0.26
C GLU A 672 11.23 22.87 0.51
N ASN A 673 11.32 23.77 1.51
CA ASN A 673 12.60 24.28 1.98
C ASN A 673 13.39 23.13 2.67
N PRO A 674 14.70 22.97 2.42
CA PRO A 674 15.52 22.00 3.14
C PRO A 674 15.43 22.24 4.66
N GLU A 675 15.35 21.17 5.45
CA GLU A 675 15.25 21.21 6.93
C GLU A 675 16.43 21.95 7.62
N THR A 676 17.46 22.37 6.87
CA THR A 676 18.60 23.14 7.36
C THR A 676 18.41 24.66 7.34
N TYR A 677 17.25 25.17 6.93
CA TYR A 677 16.96 26.60 7.05
C TYR A 677 16.58 26.93 8.50
N PRO A 678 17.34 27.78 9.22
CA PRO A 678 16.99 28.15 10.58
C PRO A 678 15.66 28.90 10.57
N THR A 679 14.63 28.32 11.17
CA THR A 679 13.38 29.02 11.47
C THR A 679 13.61 29.93 12.67
N GLY A 680 14.19 31.08 12.38
CA GLY A 680 14.43 32.13 13.36
C GLY A 680 14.74 33.44 12.67
N LEU A 681 13.70 34.22 12.39
CA LEU A 681 13.68 35.68 12.51
C LEU A 681 12.26 36.15 12.79
#